data_AF-A0A2S9QQE2-F1
#
_entry.id   AF-A0A2S9QQE2-F1
#
_cell.length_a   1.000
_cell.length_b   1.000
_cell.length_c   1.000
_cell.angle_alpha   90.00
_cell.angle_beta   90.00
_cell.angle_gamma   90.00
#
_symmetry.space_group_name_H-M   'P 1'
#
loop_
_entity.id
_entity.type
_entity.pdbx_description
1 polymer ?
#
loop_
_entity_poly.entity_id
_entity_poly.type
_entity_poly.pdbx_seq_one_letter_code
_entity_poly.pdbx_strand_id
1 'polypeptide(L)'
;MVDRMIETSNPKDTMTPTRPPNGARPRRHLSIAATLALAAGMLVLPAQAAFAAEPIDGAPTAGDTVFPNVGNSGYDALDYAVAIAWSPDTVQSDGLVSGTIESATTTMTANASQPLRSFTLDFEGMEVDSVTVNGEPANWVRDVDAAAIKYKLVVTPATPVSGEFTTTISYHGVPVTHIDADGSAEGWSRTSDGAILLGQPVGMMAGFPHNNTPADKATYTFTVDIPSQLSAANGTGLSDAAVVSNGELVSRTPSEDATRTTWIWRQNQQMASELAVIGIGRYDIIETQLALSDGRVIPSWSFMDSTLSAANKTTITNRVNQLETITRNLESVYGPYPGNSTGVIVDTVPAEINYALETQDRSFFPSVNSVNGNTLIHELVHQWYGDHVSPTTWTDIWIGEGMATWGPTHYNSAAGFGSGSSTEQTYFNSWNSVPATSVNWSIPPGAQTDSAALYGYQTYTRSAQFWEALKIAIGDEAFFGVVRQWQDRFGGTSVSGSELKALAEELSGRDLTAFWEDWILTPGKPDWPEKLTASLASDRSDAVGRGDRVEYTLSAENTGRIPLASSVVTVDVSSVLARAAIEEPLAEGLTLDGTTLSWAVPATATGASSTVAFAAVVDDAASGGTLEAQATVATLGGTCVSCGTSLEVTEYELSPAPKPTVSGPARAGETLTAQAAGWPEGTTFAYQWSVGGKPVDGATAQTFAVPETAVGSPVTVTVTGTKAGYLPTKATSDPTAPVAPAPKPGPFRDVTPSTKFSKEINWMAEAGLATGIRKTDANGAVYFDYEPKTAVTREAVAAFLFRLEAPRGYTAPKVSPFADVRPGDKFYREIAWMHEAGLARGIKQPAGKPDYAPKATITREAMAAFMYRKDARGGFVAPKSSPFADVRPGDRFYREIAWMYDSGLSTGIKQASGKPAYAPKANMSREAMAAFLYRAEH
;
A
#
# COMPACT_ATOMS: atom_id res chain seq x y z
N MET A 1 -4.71 -14.14 63.90
CA MET A 1 -6.13 -13.86 63.64
C MET A 1 -6.51 -14.77 62.47
N VAL A 2 -6.97 -16.02 62.64
CA VAL A 2 -8.24 -16.49 63.27
C VAL A 2 -9.40 -15.78 62.56
N ASP A 3 -10.22 -16.39 61.68
CA ASP A 3 -10.95 -17.66 61.74
C ASP A 3 -11.31 -18.15 60.30
N ARG A 4 -11.21 -19.45 59.93
CA ARG A 4 -12.23 -20.54 60.03
C ARG A 4 -13.49 -20.29 59.16
N MET A 5 -14.00 -21.21 58.33
CA MET A 5 -14.32 -22.65 58.50
C MET A 5 -14.51 -23.35 57.12
N ILE A 6 -13.94 -24.55 56.89
CA ILE A 6 -14.53 -25.93 56.94
C ILE A 6 -15.37 -26.27 55.67
N GLU A 7 -15.33 -27.45 55.04
CA GLU A 7 -14.50 -28.68 55.02
C GLU A 7 -15.20 -29.65 54.02
N THR A 8 -14.60 -30.84 53.83
CA THR A 8 -15.05 -32.05 53.10
C THR A 8 -14.69 -32.12 51.61
N SER A 9 -14.30 -33.26 51.03
CA SER A 9 -13.41 -34.39 51.36
C SER A 9 -13.38 -35.27 50.09
N ASN A 10 -12.18 -35.73 49.72
CA ASN A 10 -11.77 -36.62 48.59
C ASN A 10 -12.51 -38.01 48.59
N PRO A 11 -12.34 -39.01 47.66
CA PRO A 11 -11.35 -39.16 46.56
C PRO A 11 -11.75 -40.01 45.28
N LYS A 12 -10.76 -40.19 44.37
CA LYS A 12 -10.43 -41.33 43.46
C LYS A 12 -10.95 -41.40 41.99
N ASP A 13 -9.95 -41.39 41.11
CA ASP A 13 -9.65 -42.26 39.95
C ASP A 13 -10.46 -42.28 38.64
N THR A 14 -9.67 -42.30 37.55
CA THR A 14 -9.82 -42.89 36.20
C THR A 14 -10.22 -42.03 34.98
N MET A 15 -9.27 -42.02 34.03
CA MET A 15 -9.38 -42.18 32.57
C MET A 15 -9.93 -41.07 31.64
N THR A 16 -9.07 -40.76 30.65
CA THR A 16 -9.30 -40.26 29.26
C THR A 16 -9.76 -38.82 29.03
N PRO A 17 -9.04 -38.04 28.19
CA PRO A 17 -9.59 -36.86 27.54
C PRO A 17 -9.98 -37.16 26.08
N THR A 18 -11.28 -37.13 25.80
CA THR A 18 -11.85 -37.01 24.46
C THR A 18 -11.92 -35.55 24.03
N ARG A 19 -11.47 -35.32 22.79
CA ARG A 19 -11.56 -34.12 21.94
C ARG A 19 -12.97 -33.46 21.91
N PRO A 20 -13.07 -32.12 21.75
CA PRO A 20 -14.27 -31.48 21.21
C PRO A 20 -14.04 -30.82 19.83
N PRO A 21 -15.12 -30.49 19.08
CA PRO A 21 -15.12 -30.47 17.62
C PRO A 21 -15.18 -29.08 16.96
N ASN A 22 -14.92 -29.12 15.65
CA ASN A 22 -15.05 -28.05 14.65
C ASN A 22 -16.42 -27.35 14.61
N GLY A 23 -16.42 -26.07 14.26
CA GLY A 23 -17.60 -25.31 13.85
C GLY A 23 -17.24 -24.02 13.09
N ALA A 24 -17.23 -24.09 11.77
CA ALA A 24 -16.93 -23.02 10.83
C ALA A 24 -18.05 -21.96 10.72
N ARG A 25 -17.69 -20.72 10.31
CA ARG A 25 -18.47 -19.87 9.38
C ARG A 25 -17.67 -18.65 8.86
N PRO A 26 -17.73 -18.32 7.55
CA PRO A 26 -16.94 -17.24 6.93
C PRO A 26 -17.75 -15.94 6.68
N ARG A 27 -17.05 -14.81 6.45
CA ARG A 27 -17.56 -13.55 5.86
C ARG A 27 -16.70 -13.21 4.63
N ARG A 28 -17.23 -13.38 3.42
CA ARG A 28 -17.74 -12.35 2.48
C ARG A 28 -16.68 -11.37 1.92
N HIS A 29 -16.30 -11.58 0.66
CA HIS A 29 -16.03 -10.51 -0.29
C HIS A 29 -16.90 -10.68 -1.55
N LEU A 30 -17.42 -9.56 -2.02
CA LEU A 30 -18.34 -9.39 -3.14
C LEU A 30 -17.68 -9.73 -4.48
N SER A 31 -18.43 -10.34 -5.39
CA SER A 31 -18.16 -10.25 -6.83
C SER A 31 -19.49 -10.15 -7.59
N ILE A 32 -19.54 -9.17 -8.47
CA ILE A 32 -20.71 -8.73 -9.24
C ILE A 32 -21.02 -9.74 -10.34
N ALA A 33 -22.29 -10.11 -10.46
CA ALA A 33 -22.81 -10.96 -11.52
C ALA A 33 -23.14 -10.14 -12.76
N ALA A 34 -22.72 -10.62 -13.94
CA ALA A 34 -23.31 -10.27 -15.22
C ALA A 34 -23.64 -11.56 -15.98
N THR A 35 -24.93 -11.83 -16.08
CA THR A 35 -25.52 -12.99 -16.76
C THR A 35 -25.69 -12.67 -18.24
N LEU A 36 -25.14 -13.50 -19.13
CA LEU A 36 -25.53 -13.57 -20.54
C LEU A 36 -25.57 -15.03 -20.96
N ALA A 37 -26.78 -15.58 -21.01
CA ALA A 37 -27.07 -16.89 -21.55
C ALA A 37 -27.21 -16.76 -23.07
N LEU A 38 -26.36 -17.46 -23.82
CA LEU A 38 -26.62 -17.83 -25.21
C LEU A 38 -26.27 -19.31 -25.40
N ALA A 39 -27.29 -20.10 -25.72
CA ALA A 39 -27.16 -21.50 -26.11
C ALA A 39 -26.77 -21.59 -27.59
N ALA A 40 -25.71 -22.34 -27.93
CA ALA A 40 -25.51 -22.89 -29.27
C ALA A 40 -24.44 -24.00 -29.28
N GLY A 41 -24.84 -25.18 -29.76
CA GLY A 41 -24.00 -26.07 -30.58
C GLY A 41 -22.86 -26.83 -29.91
N MET A 42 -23.13 -28.07 -29.48
CA MET A 42 -22.09 -29.09 -29.37
C MET A 42 -21.49 -29.37 -30.76
N LEU A 43 -20.30 -28.82 -31.00
CA LEU A 43 -19.32 -29.38 -31.93
C LEU A 43 -18.33 -30.15 -31.06
N VAL A 44 -18.41 -31.49 -31.10
CA VAL A 44 -17.35 -32.37 -30.62
C VAL A 44 -16.17 -32.17 -31.58
N LEU A 45 -15.27 -31.25 -31.23
CA LEU A 45 -13.91 -31.30 -31.73
C LEU A 45 -13.26 -32.51 -31.03
N PRO A 46 -12.63 -33.44 -31.76
CA PRO A 46 -11.82 -34.46 -31.10
C PRO A 46 -10.77 -33.68 -30.29
N ALA A 47 -10.70 -33.95 -28.99
CA ALA A 47 -9.55 -33.56 -28.20
C ALA A 47 -8.34 -34.08 -28.96
N GLN A 48 -7.56 -33.17 -29.57
CA GLN A 48 -6.23 -33.52 -30.02
C GLN A 48 -5.54 -34.07 -28.78
N ALA A 49 -5.23 -35.37 -28.81
CA ALA A 49 -4.34 -35.97 -27.84
C ALA A 49 -3.14 -35.02 -27.74
N ALA A 50 -2.90 -34.46 -26.55
CA ALA A 50 -1.66 -33.77 -26.28
C ALA A 50 -0.57 -34.78 -26.66
N PHE A 51 0.19 -34.51 -27.71
CA PHE A 51 1.31 -35.34 -28.09
C PHE A 51 2.21 -35.41 -26.85
N ALA A 52 2.39 -36.61 -26.29
CA ALA A 52 3.40 -36.82 -25.28
C ALA A 52 4.71 -36.29 -25.85
N ALA A 53 5.42 -35.44 -25.10
CA ALA A 53 6.69 -34.88 -25.54
C ALA A 53 7.61 -36.03 -25.96
N GLU A 54 8.31 -35.88 -27.09
CA GLU A 54 9.25 -36.89 -27.55
C GLU A 54 10.36 -37.06 -26.50
N PRO A 55 10.71 -38.30 -26.11
CA PRO A 55 11.79 -38.52 -25.15
C PRO A 55 13.12 -37.96 -25.63
N ILE A 56 13.80 -37.24 -24.74
CA ILE A 56 15.10 -36.63 -25.00
C ILE A 56 16.22 -37.33 -24.24
N ASP A 57 17.47 -37.11 -24.63
CA ASP A 57 18.60 -37.46 -23.78
C ASP A 57 18.72 -36.40 -22.67
N GLY A 58 18.74 -36.83 -21.42
CA GLY A 58 18.92 -35.94 -20.27
C GLY A 58 20.25 -35.20 -20.35
N ALA A 59 20.26 -33.95 -19.88
CA ALA A 59 21.47 -33.13 -19.87
C ALA A 59 22.54 -33.77 -18.97
N PRO A 60 23.74 -34.09 -19.50
CA PRO A 60 24.71 -34.93 -18.81
C PRO A 60 25.54 -34.22 -17.73
N THR A 61 25.30 -32.92 -17.51
CA THR A 61 26.04 -32.07 -16.56
C THR A 61 25.09 -31.12 -15.83
N ALA A 62 25.53 -30.59 -14.68
CA ALA A 62 24.78 -29.59 -13.92
C ALA A 62 24.87 -28.17 -14.50
N GLY A 63 25.79 -27.93 -15.44
CA GLY A 63 26.04 -26.60 -16.01
C GLY A 63 26.94 -25.70 -15.17
N ASP A 64 27.68 -26.28 -14.21
CA ASP A 64 28.63 -25.59 -13.36
C ASP A 64 29.86 -25.11 -14.14
N THR A 65 30.35 -23.88 -13.88
CA THR A 65 31.51 -23.33 -14.59
C THR A 65 32.86 -23.77 -14.03
N VAL A 66 32.92 -24.17 -12.75
CA VAL A 66 34.11 -24.71 -12.09
C VAL A 66 34.27 -26.20 -12.41
N PHE A 67 33.16 -26.95 -12.42
CA PHE A 67 33.13 -28.39 -12.73
C PHE A 67 32.20 -28.70 -13.92
N PRO A 68 32.60 -28.33 -15.16
CA PRO A 68 31.72 -28.35 -16.33
C PRO A 68 31.26 -29.74 -16.77
N ASN A 69 31.90 -30.80 -16.28
CA ASN A 69 31.59 -32.19 -16.62
C ASN A 69 30.90 -32.95 -15.48
N VAL A 70 30.58 -32.32 -14.35
CA VAL A 70 30.05 -32.99 -13.16
C VAL A 70 28.56 -32.68 -12.96
N GLY A 71 27.83 -33.56 -12.27
CA GLY A 71 26.39 -33.46 -12.01
C GLY A 71 25.52 -33.75 -13.23
N ASN A 72 24.25 -33.41 -13.15
CA ASN A 72 23.23 -33.65 -14.17
C ASN A 72 22.04 -32.71 -13.91
N SER A 73 21.44 -32.18 -14.97
CA SER A 73 20.24 -31.30 -14.89
C SER A 73 19.00 -31.92 -15.55
N GLY A 74 19.07 -33.19 -15.97
CA GLY A 74 17.95 -33.92 -16.58
C GLY A 74 16.87 -34.38 -15.60
N TYR A 75 17.21 -34.55 -14.32
CA TYR A 75 16.33 -35.00 -13.24
C TYR A 75 16.68 -34.31 -11.92
N ASP A 76 15.78 -34.43 -10.96
CA ASP A 76 15.89 -33.97 -9.56
C ASP A 76 15.92 -35.20 -8.64
N ALA A 77 17.00 -35.42 -7.89
CA ALA A 77 17.13 -36.58 -6.99
C ALA A 77 16.41 -36.32 -5.67
N LEU A 78 15.56 -37.25 -5.24
CA LEU A 78 14.72 -37.09 -4.06
C LEU A 78 15.26 -37.87 -2.84
N ASP A 79 15.80 -39.07 -3.09
CA ASP A 79 16.29 -39.97 -2.05
C ASP A 79 17.36 -40.90 -2.59
N TYR A 80 18.40 -41.16 -1.80
CA TYR A 80 19.39 -42.21 -2.03
C TYR A 80 19.39 -43.21 -0.87
N ALA A 81 19.17 -44.48 -1.18
CA ALA A 81 19.44 -45.59 -0.28
C ALA A 81 20.76 -46.27 -0.71
N VAL A 82 21.82 -46.06 0.07
CA VAL A 82 23.17 -46.57 -0.17
C VAL A 82 23.46 -47.68 0.82
N ALA A 83 23.61 -48.91 0.33
CA ALA A 83 23.98 -50.08 1.12
C ALA A 83 25.39 -50.53 0.74
N ILE A 84 26.28 -50.66 1.71
CA ILE A 84 27.70 -51.02 1.52
C ILE A 84 28.08 -52.14 2.48
N ALA A 85 28.64 -53.23 1.97
CA ALA A 85 29.36 -54.23 2.75
C ALA A 85 30.86 -54.05 2.51
N TRP A 86 31.59 -53.60 3.53
CA TRP A 86 33.02 -53.36 3.45
C TRP A 86 33.80 -54.33 4.34
N SER A 87 35.00 -54.71 3.91
CA SER A 87 35.94 -55.51 4.70
C SER A 87 37.38 -55.05 4.45
N PRO A 88 38.26 -55.08 5.47
CA PRO A 88 39.68 -54.82 5.28
C PRO A 88 40.33 -55.96 4.50
N ASP A 89 41.29 -55.62 3.64
CA ASP A 89 42.05 -56.63 2.90
C ASP A 89 42.94 -57.46 3.84
N THR A 90 43.27 -58.69 3.44
CA THR A 90 44.17 -59.54 4.24
C THR A 90 45.62 -59.02 4.31
N VAL A 91 46.02 -58.18 3.36
CA VAL A 91 47.36 -57.60 3.26
C VAL A 91 47.22 -56.10 3.29
N GLN A 92 47.86 -55.48 4.29
CA GLN A 92 47.88 -54.04 4.49
C GLN A 92 49.21 -53.46 4.01
N SER A 93 49.21 -52.24 3.52
CA SER A 93 50.40 -51.56 3.00
C SER A 93 50.51 -50.13 3.55
N ASP A 94 51.74 -49.61 3.60
CA ASP A 94 52.03 -48.19 3.84
C ASP A 94 51.47 -47.62 5.16
N GLY A 95 51.13 -48.51 6.12
CA GLY A 95 50.59 -48.11 7.42
C GLY A 95 49.10 -47.72 7.40
N LEU A 96 48.39 -47.97 6.31
CA LEU A 96 46.97 -47.66 6.13
C LEU A 96 46.15 -48.93 5.86
N VAL A 97 44.86 -48.90 6.22
CA VAL A 97 43.94 -50.02 6.00
C VAL A 97 43.36 -49.96 4.58
N SER A 98 43.89 -50.79 3.69
CA SER A 98 43.22 -51.18 2.46
C SER A 98 42.00 -52.03 2.78
N GLY A 99 40.93 -51.82 2.01
CA GLY A 99 39.72 -52.61 2.11
C GLY A 99 38.90 -52.54 0.84
N THR A 100 38.02 -53.52 0.70
CA THR A 100 37.23 -53.76 -0.48
C THR A 100 35.74 -53.63 -0.11
N ILE A 101 34.97 -52.98 -0.98
CA ILE A 101 33.51 -53.07 -0.95
C ILE A 101 33.15 -54.40 -1.62
N GLU A 102 32.80 -55.39 -0.79
CA GLU A 102 32.47 -56.75 -1.24
C GLU A 102 31.19 -56.77 -2.08
N SER A 103 30.24 -55.93 -1.67
CA SER A 103 29.02 -55.65 -2.43
C SER A 103 28.45 -54.31 -1.97
N ALA A 104 27.89 -53.57 -2.90
CA ALA A 104 27.14 -52.36 -2.62
C ALA A 104 25.95 -52.21 -3.55
N THR A 105 24.98 -51.42 -3.12
CA THR A 105 23.83 -51.03 -3.92
C THR A 105 23.44 -49.60 -3.60
N THR A 106 23.27 -48.80 -4.64
CA THR A 106 22.67 -47.47 -4.55
C THR A 106 21.35 -47.48 -5.27
N THR A 107 20.29 -47.15 -4.54
CA THR A 107 18.96 -46.92 -5.10
C THR A 107 18.65 -45.44 -5.02
N MET A 108 18.57 -44.78 -6.17
CA MET A 108 18.14 -43.40 -6.31
C MET A 108 16.66 -43.35 -6.65
N THR A 109 15.87 -42.59 -5.91
CA THR A 109 14.55 -42.11 -6.33
C THR A 109 14.72 -40.71 -6.88
N ALA A 110 14.23 -40.44 -8.09
CA ALA A 110 14.37 -39.15 -8.75
C ALA A 110 13.11 -38.78 -9.53
N ASN A 111 12.96 -37.50 -9.86
CA ASN A 111 11.86 -36.99 -10.66
C ASN A 111 12.37 -36.33 -11.95
N ALA A 112 11.86 -36.80 -13.09
CA ALA A 112 12.14 -36.24 -14.41
C ALA A 112 10.96 -35.39 -14.91
N SER A 113 11.17 -34.07 -15.05
CA SER A 113 10.14 -33.13 -15.52
C SER A 113 9.74 -33.33 -16.99
N GLN A 114 10.58 -34.03 -17.76
CA GLN A 114 10.38 -34.37 -19.15
C GLN A 114 10.75 -35.84 -19.39
N PRO A 115 10.20 -36.52 -20.42
CA PRO A 115 10.56 -37.90 -20.71
C PRO A 115 12.04 -38.03 -21.11
N LEU A 116 12.79 -38.86 -20.38
CA LEU A 116 14.23 -39.10 -20.60
C LEU A 116 14.47 -40.47 -21.22
N ARG A 117 15.08 -40.48 -22.42
CA ARG A 117 15.63 -41.66 -23.08
C ARG A 117 16.92 -42.15 -22.42
N SER A 118 17.69 -41.26 -21.82
CA SER A 118 18.87 -41.57 -21.01
C SER A 118 19.10 -40.48 -19.96
N PHE A 119 19.84 -40.80 -18.90
CA PHE A 119 20.31 -39.86 -17.89
C PHE A 119 21.69 -40.30 -17.38
N THR A 120 22.38 -39.46 -16.62
CA THR A 120 23.74 -39.74 -16.14
C THR A 120 23.88 -39.55 -14.65
N LEU A 121 24.72 -40.38 -14.02
CA LEU A 121 25.23 -40.19 -12.66
C LEU A 121 26.76 -40.05 -12.70
N ASP A 122 27.35 -39.47 -11.66
CA ASP A 122 28.79 -39.45 -11.44
C ASP A 122 29.20 -40.62 -10.55
N PHE A 123 30.21 -41.38 -10.98
CA PHE A 123 30.69 -42.55 -10.25
C PHE A 123 32.10 -42.96 -10.68
N GLU A 124 33.06 -43.00 -9.75
CA GLU A 124 34.48 -43.25 -10.00
C GLU A 124 34.96 -44.59 -9.39
N GLY A 125 35.91 -45.25 -10.07
CA GLY A 125 36.69 -46.37 -9.54
C GLY A 125 36.03 -47.74 -9.63
N MET A 126 34.91 -47.95 -8.94
CA MET A 126 34.34 -49.29 -8.72
C MET A 126 33.65 -49.92 -9.94
N GLU A 127 33.51 -51.24 -9.92
CA GLU A 127 32.90 -52.04 -10.99
C GLU A 127 31.39 -52.08 -10.84
N VAL A 128 30.65 -51.80 -11.91
CA VAL A 128 29.18 -51.86 -11.94
C VAL A 128 28.75 -53.27 -12.35
N ASP A 129 28.02 -53.95 -11.48
CA ASP A 129 27.50 -55.31 -11.70
C ASP A 129 26.19 -55.29 -12.50
N SER A 130 25.27 -54.39 -12.14
CA SER A 130 23.98 -54.26 -12.81
C SER A 130 23.34 -52.90 -12.57
N VAL A 131 22.48 -52.49 -13.50
CA VAL A 131 21.64 -51.30 -13.39
C VAL A 131 20.21 -51.67 -13.73
N THR A 132 19.27 -51.30 -12.88
CA THR A 132 17.83 -51.40 -13.16
C THR A 132 17.18 -50.03 -13.02
N VAL A 133 16.15 -49.78 -13.84
CA VAL A 133 15.32 -48.59 -13.77
C VAL A 133 13.87 -49.04 -13.66
N ASN A 134 13.18 -48.61 -12.60
CA ASN A 134 11.83 -49.07 -12.24
C ASN A 134 11.72 -50.61 -12.14
N GLY A 135 12.80 -51.26 -11.67
CA GLY A 135 12.89 -52.73 -11.56
C GLY A 135 13.20 -53.47 -12.86
N GLU A 136 13.23 -52.78 -14.01
CA GLU A 136 13.58 -53.37 -15.30
C GLU A 136 15.07 -53.18 -15.61
N PRO A 137 15.77 -54.17 -16.20
CA PRO A 137 17.15 -54.01 -16.62
C PRO A 137 17.36 -52.82 -17.57
N ALA A 138 18.39 -52.01 -17.30
CA ALA A 138 18.78 -50.88 -18.13
C ALA A 138 20.16 -51.10 -18.75
N ASN A 139 20.36 -50.59 -19.97
CA ASN A 139 21.68 -50.54 -20.56
C ASN A 139 22.48 -49.39 -19.92
N TRP A 140 23.80 -49.56 -19.82
CA TRP A 140 24.66 -48.52 -19.26
C TRP A 140 26.05 -48.52 -19.92
N VAL A 141 26.69 -47.35 -19.92
CA VAL A 141 28.09 -47.18 -20.36
C VAL A 141 28.83 -46.23 -19.41
N ARG A 142 30.14 -46.43 -19.29
CA ARG A 142 31.04 -45.52 -18.59
C ARG A 142 31.64 -44.53 -19.60
N ASP A 143 31.51 -43.23 -19.35
CA ASP A 143 32.21 -42.17 -20.09
C ASP A 143 33.17 -41.45 -19.14
N VAL A 144 34.46 -41.76 -19.28
CA VAL A 144 35.51 -41.37 -18.32
C VAL A 144 36.59 -40.55 -19.03
N ASP A 145 36.88 -39.39 -18.47
CA ASP A 145 38.04 -38.55 -18.77
C ASP A 145 38.54 -37.92 -17.46
N ALA A 146 39.49 -38.59 -16.80
CA ALA A 146 40.02 -38.18 -15.50
C ALA A 146 40.66 -36.78 -15.54
N ALA A 147 41.31 -36.41 -16.65
CA ALA A 147 41.94 -35.10 -16.79
C ALA A 147 40.92 -33.95 -16.84
N ALA A 148 39.67 -34.26 -17.23
CA ALA A 148 38.56 -33.33 -17.29
C ALA A 148 37.57 -33.50 -16.12
N ILE A 149 37.93 -34.29 -15.10
CA ILE A 149 37.07 -34.63 -13.94
C ILE A 149 35.70 -35.14 -14.43
N LYS A 150 35.73 -36.11 -15.36
CA LYS A 150 34.52 -36.70 -15.94
C LYS A 150 34.48 -38.19 -15.63
N TYR A 151 33.49 -38.61 -14.85
CA TYR A 151 33.31 -40.00 -14.42
C TYR A 151 31.85 -40.44 -14.55
N LYS A 152 31.30 -40.41 -15.77
CA LYS A 152 29.87 -40.63 -15.98
C LYS A 152 29.50 -42.10 -16.06
N LEU A 153 28.42 -42.47 -15.37
CA LEU A 153 27.61 -43.64 -15.63
C LEU A 153 26.37 -43.19 -16.43
N VAL A 154 26.39 -43.43 -17.74
CA VAL A 154 25.26 -43.10 -18.62
C VAL A 154 24.29 -44.27 -18.63
N VAL A 155 23.05 -44.04 -18.19
CA VAL A 155 22.00 -45.05 -18.08
C VAL A 155 20.95 -44.83 -19.16
N THR A 156 20.64 -45.90 -19.90
CA THR A 156 19.59 -45.95 -20.92
C THR A 156 18.52 -46.95 -20.49
N PRO A 157 17.41 -46.49 -19.90
CA PRO A 157 16.32 -47.37 -19.48
C PRO A 157 15.64 -48.06 -20.68
N ALA A 158 15.05 -49.24 -20.43
CA ALA A 158 14.31 -49.97 -21.47
C ALA A 158 13.09 -49.20 -22.00
N THR A 159 12.46 -48.42 -21.13
CA THR A 159 11.40 -47.47 -21.46
C THR A 159 11.81 -46.09 -20.94
N PRO A 160 11.67 -45.00 -21.73
CA PRO A 160 11.96 -43.66 -21.26
C PRO A 160 11.22 -43.34 -19.95
N VAL A 161 11.92 -42.70 -19.01
CA VAL A 161 11.37 -42.34 -17.70
C VAL A 161 10.79 -40.93 -17.70
N SER A 162 9.70 -40.70 -16.97
CA SER A 162 9.07 -39.39 -16.80
C SER A 162 8.34 -39.37 -15.47
N GLY A 163 8.32 -38.23 -14.78
CA GLY A 163 7.86 -38.15 -13.40
C GLY A 163 8.84 -38.87 -12.47
N GLU A 164 8.33 -39.40 -11.36
CA GLU A 164 9.13 -40.18 -10.42
C GLU A 164 9.57 -41.52 -11.01
N PHE A 165 10.85 -41.86 -10.82
CA PHE A 165 11.43 -43.14 -11.20
C PHE A 165 12.50 -43.56 -10.19
N THR A 166 12.79 -44.85 -10.16
CA THR A 166 13.83 -45.44 -9.30
C THR A 166 14.92 -46.05 -10.15
N THR A 167 16.18 -45.81 -9.78
CA THR A 167 17.35 -46.45 -10.39
C THR A 167 18.14 -47.17 -9.33
N THR A 168 18.35 -48.48 -9.50
CA THR A 168 19.16 -49.29 -8.58
C THR A 168 20.40 -49.79 -9.30
N ILE A 169 21.57 -49.50 -8.72
CA ILE A 169 22.89 -49.83 -9.25
C ILE A 169 23.58 -50.71 -8.23
N SER A 170 23.94 -51.94 -8.62
CA SER A 170 24.79 -52.82 -7.82
C SER A 170 26.22 -52.73 -8.31
N TYR A 171 27.17 -52.67 -7.40
CA TYR A 171 28.58 -52.48 -7.69
C TYR A 171 29.46 -53.07 -6.58
N HIS A 172 30.73 -53.32 -6.91
CA HIS A 172 31.72 -53.79 -5.96
C HIS A 172 33.14 -53.35 -6.36
N GLY A 173 34.10 -53.64 -5.50
CA GLY A 173 35.52 -53.46 -5.78
C GLY A 173 36.22 -52.57 -4.77
N VAL A 174 37.41 -52.10 -5.14
CA VAL A 174 38.24 -51.25 -4.29
C VAL A 174 37.88 -49.79 -4.58
N PRO A 175 37.28 -49.06 -3.62
CA PRO A 175 37.02 -47.63 -3.78
C PRO A 175 38.34 -46.85 -3.84
N VAL A 176 38.30 -45.67 -4.47
CA VAL A 176 39.50 -44.88 -4.76
C VAL A 176 39.50 -43.55 -4.02
N THR A 177 40.70 -43.02 -3.77
CA THR A 177 40.87 -41.64 -3.32
C THR A 177 40.85 -40.74 -4.57
N HIS A 178 39.98 -39.73 -4.56
CA HIS A 178 39.97 -38.70 -5.58
C HIS A 178 40.99 -37.62 -5.18
N ILE A 179 41.74 -37.11 -6.16
CA ILE A 179 42.73 -36.06 -5.93
C ILE A 179 42.32 -34.86 -6.75
N ASP A 180 42.02 -33.77 -6.06
CA ASP A 180 41.62 -32.52 -6.68
C ASP A 180 42.77 -31.85 -7.44
N ALA A 181 42.41 -30.88 -8.28
CA ALA A 181 43.38 -30.12 -9.06
C ALA A 181 44.38 -29.33 -8.18
N ASP A 182 44.03 -29.06 -6.92
CA ASP A 182 44.92 -28.42 -5.93
C ASP A 182 45.82 -29.41 -5.16
N GLY A 183 45.63 -30.72 -5.39
CA GLY A 183 46.39 -31.81 -4.79
C GLY A 183 45.86 -32.31 -3.44
N SER A 184 44.74 -31.80 -2.95
CA SER A 184 44.07 -32.33 -1.76
C SER A 184 43.40 -33.69 -2.06
N ALA A 185 43.28 -34.53 -1.02
CA ALA A 185 42.61 -35.81 -1.12
C ALA A 185 41.16 -35.74 -0.64
N GLU A 186 40.25 -36.23 -1.47
CA GLU A 186 38.83 -36.42 -1.18
C GLU A 186 38.37 -37.81 -1.66
N GLY A 187 37.08 -38.09 -1.59
CA GLY A 187 36.54 -39.41 -1.87
C GLY A 187 36.94 -40.43 -0.81
N TRP A 188 37.16 -41.69 -1.22
CA TRP A 188 37.43 -42.77 -0.28
C TRP A 188 38.90 -42.80 0.13
N SER A 189 39.17 -42.47 1.38
CA SER A 189 40.52 -42.42 1.94
C SER A 189 40.75 -43.49 3.00
N ARG A 190 41.88 -44.21 2.87
CA ARG A 190 42.31 -45.21 3.86
C ARG A 190 42.84 -44.50 5.11
N THR A 191 42.43 -44.95 6.29
CA THR A 191 42.98 -44.47 7.58
C THR A 191 43.86 -45.54 8.20
N SER A 192 44.46 -45.24 9.37
CA SER A 192 45.34 -46.20 10.05
C SER A 192 44.63 -47.45 10.58
N ASP A 193 43.29 -47.42 10.67
CA ASP A 193 42.47 -48.49 11.21
C ASP A 193 41.06 -48.63 10.56
N GLY A 194 40.89 -48.06 9.36
CA GLY A 194 39.67 -48.18 8.57
C GLY A 194 39.69 -47.27 7.34
N ALA A 195 38.60 -46.52 7.13
CA ALA A 195 38.44 -45.63 5.99
C ALA A 195 37.53 -44.44 6.33
N ILE A 196 37.72 -43.32 5.63
CA ILE A 196 36.85 -42.15 5.68
C ILE A 196 36.49 -41.73 4.25
N LEU A 197 35.22 -41.49 4.00
CA LEU A 197 34.69 -40.94 2.74
C LEU A 197 34.27 -39.50 2.97
N LEU A 198 34.91 -38.57 2.28
CA LEU A 198 34.63 -37.11 2.29
C LEU A 198 34.37 -36.64 0.86
N GLY A 199 33.41 -35.75 0.66
CA GLY A 199 32.81 -35.56 -0.67
C GLY A 199 33.06 -34.24 -1.39
N GLN A 200 33.59 -33.24 -0.71
CA GLN A 200 33.66 -31.87 -1.21
C GLN A 200 35.03 -31.56 -1.85
N PRO A 201 35.06 -31.01 -3.09
CA PRO A 201 33.91 -30.57 -3.89
C PRO A 201 33.21 -31.67 -4.69
N VAL A 202 33.90 -32.71 -5.16
CA VAL A 202 33.30 -33.70 -6.09
C VAL A 202 33.68 -35.15 -5.77
N GLY A 203 34.42 -35.40 -4.70
CA GLY A 203 35.01 -36.69 -4.38
C GLY A 203 34.00 -37.75 -3.98
N MET A 204 32.75 -37.36 -3.66
CA MET A 204 31.69 -38.29 -3.31
C MET A 204 31.44 -39.34 -4.40
N MET A 205 31.80 -39.03 -5.66
CA MET A 205 31.66 -39.97 -6.78
C MET A 205 32.51 -41.22 -6.62
N ALA A 206 33.56 -41.18 -5.79
CA ALA A 206 34.36 -42.35 -5.46
C ALA A 206 33.72 -43.26 -4.39
N GLY A 207 32.61 -42.85 -3.78
CA GLY A 207 31.86 -43.62 -2.79
C GLY A 207 30.62 -44.34 -3.34
N PHE A 208 29.80 -43.64 -4.12
CA PHE A 208 28.57 -44.21 -4.71
C PHE A 208 28.08 -43.41 -5.93
N PRO A 209 27.30 -44.02 -6.85
CA PRO A 209 26.74 -43.31 -8.01
C PRO A 209 25.63 -42.35 -7.61
N HIS A 210 25.74 -41.06 -7.99
CA HIS A 210 24.76 -40.03 -7.65
C HIS A 210 24.81 -38.82 -8.61
N ASN A 211 23.92 -37.85 -8.44
CA ASN A 211 24.01 -36.55 -9.10
C ASN A 211 24.94 -35.62 -8.29
N ASN A 212 26.17 -35.46 -8.74
CA ASN A 212 27.22 -34.80 -7.95
C ASN A 212 27.21 -33.29 -8.17
N THR A 213 26.33 -32.57 -7.48
CA THR A 213 26.23 -31.12 -7.60
C THR A 213 25.60 -30.53 -6.34
N PRO A 214 26.07 -29.37 -5.86
CA PRO A 214 25.46 -28.70 -4.72
C PRO A 214 24.01 -28.25 -4.99
N ALA A 215 23.60 -28.20 -6.27
CA ALA A 215 22.24 -27.84 -6.70
C ALA A 215 21.17 -28.91 -6.44
N ASP A 216 21.56 -30.18 -6.38
CA ASP A 216 20.62 -31.33 -6.32
C ASP A 216 20.70 -31.99 -4.95
N LYS A 217 19.89 -31.47 -4.02
CA LYS A 217 19.79 -32.03 -2.68
C LYS A 217 18.83 -33.21 -2.65
N ALA A 218 19.21 -34.23 -1.90
CA ALA A 218 18.38 -35.40 -1.64
C ALA A 218 18.36 -35.76 -0.16
N THR A 219 17.47 -36.67 0.22
CA THR A 219 17.55 -37.39 1.50
C THR A 219 18.38 -38.66 1.36
N TYR A 220 18.98 -39.16 2.44
CA TYR A 220 19.91 -40.30 2.37
C TYR A 220 19.66 -41.34 3.45
N THR A 221 19.78 -42.61 3.08
CA THR A 221 19.95 -43.72 4.02
C THR A 221 21.27 -44.41 3.74
N PHE A 222 22.16 -44.44 4.72
CA PHE A 222 23.42 -45.18 4.65
C PHE A 222 23.30 -46.45 5.50
N THR A 223 23.29 -47.60 4.84
CA THR A 223 23.33 -48.94 5.46
C THR A 223 24.72 -49.52 5.26
N VAL A 224 25.54 -49.51 6.31
CA VAL A 224 26.94 -49.89 6.20
C VAL A 224 27.21 -51.09 7.09
N ASP A 225 27.57 -52.20 6.46
CA ASP A 225 27.90 -53.45 7.09
C ASP A 225 29.41 -53.66 7.10
N ILE A 226 29.98 -53.85 8.28
CA ILE A 226 31.44 -53.97 8.49
C ILE A 226 31.74 -55.10 9.48
N PRO A 227 32.98 -55.62 9.55
CA PRO A 227 33.40 -56.46 10.68
C PRO A 227 33.12 -55.77 12.01
N SER A 228 32.60 -56.51 13.00
CA SER A 228 32.29 -55.96 14.33
C SER A 228 33.53 -55.47 15.08
N GLN A 229 34.71 -55.97 14.70
CA GLN A 229 36.00 -55.54 15.23
C GLN A 229 37.00 -55.32 14.10
N LEU A 230 37.84 -54.29 14.23
CA LEU A 230 38.92 -53.96 13.30
C LEU A 230 40.27 -53.88 14.04
N SER A 231 41.34 -54.24 13.34
CA SER A 231 42.72 -54.00 13.77
C SER A 231 43.28 -52.79 13.04
N ALA A 232 44.32 -52.16 13.61
CA ALA A 232 45.13 -51.20 12.87
C ALA A 232 45.83 -51.88 11.67
N ALA A 233 46.29 -51.08 10.70
CA ALA A 233 46.99 -51.55 9.50
C ALA A 233 48.22 -52.45 9.80
N ASN A 234 48.85 -52.27 10.96
CA ASN A 234 49.96 -53.12 11.41
C ASN A 234 49.53 -54.45 12.06
N GLY A 235 48.23 -54.77 12.06
CA GLY A 235 47.66 -55.99 12.62
C GLY A 235 47.46 -55.98 14.14
N THR A 236 47.59 -54.82 14.80
CA THR A 236 47.47 -54.70 16.27
C THR A 236 46.20 -53.98 16.72
N GLY A 237 45.85 -54.18 18.00
CA GLY A 237 44.77 -53.41 18.64
C GLY A 237 43.38 -53.74 18.10
N LEU A 238 43.08 -55.03 17.88
CA LEU A 238 41.72 -55.48 17.56
C LEU A 238 40.73 -54.92 18.60
N SER A 239 39.80 -54.08 18.18
CA SER A 239 38.76 -53.52 19.02
C SER A 239 37.47 -53.35 18.24
N ASP A 240 36.40 -53.03 18.96
CA ASP A 240 35.09 -52.76 18.37
C ASP A 240 35.21 -51.65 17.32
N ALA A 241 34.58 -51.89 16.17
CA ALA A 241 34.53 -50.96 15.06
C ALA A 241 33.18 -50.26 15.03
N ALA A 242 33.16 -49.05 14.49
CA ALA A 242 31.96 -48.25 14.34
C ALA A 242 31.88 -47.62 12.96
N VAL A 243 30.66 -47.30 12.56
CA VAL A 243 30.36 -46.48 11.39
C VAL A 243 29.72 -45.17 11.84
N VAL A 244 30.28 -44.06 11.37
CA VAL A 244 29.67 -42.73 11.47
C VAL A 244 29.20 -42.26 10.10
N SER A 245 28.02 -41.62 10.07
CA SER A 245 27.48 -40.96 8.87
C SER A 245 26.53 -39.82 9.26
N ASN A 246 25.97 -39.12 8.27
CA ASN A 246 25.06 -37.98 8.48
C ASN A 246 23.70 -38.41 9.06
N GLY A 247 22.95 -37.46 9.59
CA GLY A 247 21.60 -37.71 10.09
C GLY A 247 21.56 -38.49 11.40
N GLU A 248 20.42 -39.12 11.67
CA GLU A 248 20.16 -39.85 12.90
C GLU A 248 20.52 -41.34 12.81
N LEU A 249 21.13 -41.88 13.87
CA LEU A 249 21.38 -43.32 13.97
C LEU A 249 20.06 -44.08 14.15
N VAL A 250 19.69 -44.90 13.18
CA VAL A 250 18.48 -45.72 13.19
C VAL A 250 18.72 -47.05 13.91
N SER A 251 19.81 -47.75 13.56
CA SER A 251 20.16 -49.02 14.19
C SER A 251 21.63 -49.37 14.08
N ARG A 252 22.13 -50.15 15.06
CA ARG A 252 23.41 -50.86 15.03
C ARG A 252 23.16 -52.33 15.38
N THR A 253 23.12 -53.19 14.38
CA THR A 253 22.66 -54.58 14.53
C THR A 253 23.79 -55.55 14.21
N PRO A 254 24.28 -56.33 15.20
CA PRO A 254 25.21 -57.42 14.93
C PRO A 254 24.56 -58.54 14.11
N SER A 255 25.36 -59.21 13.28
CA SER A 255 25.00 -60.47 12.62
C SER A 255 24.72 -61.58 13.66
N GLU A 256 24.04 -62.66 13.26
CA GLU A 256 23.72 -63.77 14.17
C GLU A 256 24.97 -64.41 14.81
N ASP A 257 26.10 -64.41 14.09
CA ASP A 257 27.39 -64.90 14.57
C ASP A 257 28.27 -63.82 15.23
N ALA A 258 27.76 -62.57 15.31
CA ALA A 258 28.43 -61.39 15.86
C ALA A 258 29.78 -61.05 15.21
N THR A 259 30.04 -61.52 13.98
CA THR A 259 31.26 -61.21 13.25
C THR A 259 31.18 -59.88 12.50
N ARG A 260 29.97 -59.43 12.18
CA ARG A 260 29.71 -58.18 11.46
C ARG A 260 28.64 -57.37 12.17
N THR A 261 28.69 -56.05 12.00
CA THR A 261 27.69 -55.13 12.52
C THR A 261 27.21 -54.24 11.39
N THR A 262 25.89 -54.24 11.15
CA THR A 262 25.26 -53.32 10.20
C THR A 262 24.79 -52.06 10.93
N TRP A 263 25.27 -50.92 10.47
CA TRP A 263 24.88 -49.59 10.93
C TRP A 263 23.94 -48.93 9.92
N ILE A 264 22.84 -48.37 10.38
CA ILE A 264 21.88 -47.64 9.54
C ILE A 264 21.77 -46.21 10.05
N TRP A 265 22.15 -45.26 9.20
CA TRP A 265 22.00 -43.83 9.41
C TRP A 265 20.99 -43.26 8.42
N ARG A 266 20.13 -42.35 8.87
CA ARG A 266 19.13 -41.69 8.02
C ARG A 266 19.30 -40.18 8.12
N GLN A 267 19.56 -39.53 6.99
CA GLN A 267 19.47 -38.08 6.83
C GLN A 267 18.11 -37.73 6.24
N ASN A 268 17.22 -37.19 7.08
CA ASN A 268 15.87 -36.80 6.68
C ASN A 268 15.77 -35.37 6.14
N GLN A 269 16.75 -34.52 6.44
CA GLN A 269 16.84 -33.20 5.84
C GLN A 269 17.51 -33.30 4.46
N GLN A 270 17.09 -32.43 3.54
CA GLN A 270 17.72 -32.34 2.23
C GLN A 270 19.20 -31.99 2.39
N MET A 271 20.08 -32.77 1.76
CA MET A 271 21.53 -32.67 1.85
C MET A 271 22.13 -32.74 0.46
N ALA A 272 23.12 -31.89 0.18
CA ALA A 272 23.89 -31.99 -1.04
C ALA A 272 24.97 -33.09 -0.93
N SER A 273 25.34 -33.73 -2.04
CA SER A 273 26.16 -34.94 -2.00
C SER A 273 27.56 -34.72 -1.43
N GLU A 274 28.14 -33.54 -1.64
CA GLU A 274 29.47 -33.17 -1.13
C GLU A 274 29.54 -33.18 0.40
N LEU A 275 28.40 -33.03 1.08
CA LEU A 275 28.29 -32.98 2.54
C LEU A 275 28.15 -34.36 3.19
N ALA A 276 28.02 -35.42 2.38
CA ALA A 276 27.91 -36.78 2.88
C ALA A 276 29.24 -37.26 3.49
N VAL A 277 29.15 -38.10 4.51
CA VAL A 277 30.30 -38.73 5.17
C VAL A 277 30.02 -40.18 5.50
N ILE A 278 31.02 -41.04 5.31
CA ILE A 278 31.05 -42.39 5.86
C ILE A 278 32.42 -42.62 6.49
N GLY A 279 32.47 -42.68 7.83
CA GLY A 279 33.68 -43.05 8.57
C GLY A 279 33.56 -44.46 9.11
N ILE A 280 34.54 -45.31 8.82
CA ILE A 280 34.69 -46.68 9.31
C ILE A 280 36.00 -46.74 10.08
N GLY A 281 35.96 -47.12 11.35
CA GLY A 281 37.18 -47.20 12.13
C GLY A 281 36.93 -47.60 13.57
N ARG A 282 37.96 -47.43 14.41
CA ARG A 282 37.87 -47.65 15.86
C ARG A 282 37.67 -46.30 16.54
N TYR A 283 36.43 -46.07 17.01
CA TYR A 283 36.05 -44.81 17.62
C TYR A 283 35.62 -44.97 19.08
N ASP A 284 36.06 -44.03 19.92
CA ASP A 284 35.41 -43.73 21.18
C ASP A 284 34.19 -42.85 20.87
N ILE A 285 32.98 -43.33 21.19
CA ILE A 285 31.72 -42.63 20.87
C ILE A 285 31.23 -41.87 22.11
N ILE A 286 30.96 -40.58 21.94
CA ILE A 286 30.26 -39.74 22.92
C ILE A 286 28.82 -39.57 22.44
N GLU A 287 27.88 -40.18 23.16
CA GLU A 287 26.44 -40.04 22.92
C GLU A 287 25.83 -39.09 23.95
N THR A 288 25.38 -37.91 23.53
CA THR A 288 24.72 -36.92 24.39
C THR A 288 23.44 -36.40 23.73
N GLN A 289 22.80 -35.43 24.39
CA GLN A 289 21.64 -34.72 23.88
C GLN A 289 21.90 -33.22 24.08
N LEU A 290 21.45 -32.40 23.12
CA LEU A 290 21.57 -30.95 23.15
C LEU A 290 20.18 -30.32 23.21
N ALA A 291 19.99 -29.38 24.11
CA ALA A 291 18.79 -28.53 24.12
C ALA A 291 18.99 -27.32 23.19
N LEU A 292 18.08 -27.14 22.24
CA LEU A 292 18.06 -26.02 21.29
C LEU A 292 17.20 -24.87 21.81
N SER A 293 17.36 -23.68 21.22
CA SER A 293 16.65 -22.46 21.66
C SER A 293 15.15 -22.50 21.34
N ASP A 294 14.73 -23.31 20.37
CA ASP A 294 13.32 -23.55 20.02
C ASP A 294 12.62 -24.59 20.92
N GLY A 295 13.36 -25.18 21.87
CA GLY A 295 12.86 -26.20 22.80
C GLY A 295 12.99 -27.65 22.33
N ARG A 296 13.51 -27.89 21.11
CA ARG A 296 13.89 -29.25 20.69
C ARG A 296 15.05 -29.77 21.54
N VAL A 297 15.06 -31.07 21.75
CA VAL A 297 16.21 -31.80 22.30
C VAL A 297 16.64 -32.77 21.21
N ILE A 298 17.86 -32.58 20.71
CA ILE A 298 18.40 -33.36 19.60
C ILE A 298 19.56 -34.25 20.08
N PRO A 299 19.72 -35.44 19.51
CA PRO A 299 20.89 -36.27 19.78
C PRO A 299 22.18 -35.63 19.26
N SER A 300 23.27 -35.80 20.02
CA SER A 300 24.62 -35.47 19.59
C SER A 300 25.51 -36.71 19.67
N TRP A 301 26.06 -37.09 18.52
CA TRP A 301 26.97 -38.23 18.39
C TRP A 301 28.34 -37.74 17.92
N SER A 302 29.31 -37.76 18.83
CA SER A 302 30.68 -37.39 18.50
C SER A 302 31.59 -38.61 18.52
N PHE A 303 32.48 -38.69 17.52
CA PHE A 303 33.38 -39.80 17.31
C PHE A 303 34.81 -39.28 17.39
N MET A 304 35.66 -39.96 18.17
CA MET A 304 37.08 -39.67 18.18
C MET A 304 37.89 -40.95 18.05
N ASP A 305 38.98 -40.90 17.30
CA ASP A 305 39.89 -42.04 17.11
C ASP A 305 40.33 -42.62 18.48
N SER A 306 40.10 -43.92 18.67
CA SER A 306 40.36 -44.62 19.93
C SER A 306 41.85 -44.67 20.31
N THR A 307 42.76 -44.46 19.36
CA THR A 307 44.21 -44.46 19.59
C THR A 307 44.75 -43.14 20.12
N LEU A 308 43.93 -42.08 20.12
CA LEU A 308 44.33 -40.77 20.62
C LEU A 308 44.78 -40.83 22.10
N SER A 309 45.78 -40.02 22.44
CA SER A 309 46.24 -39.90 23.83
C SER A 309 45.12 -39.40 24.76
N ALA A 310 45.16 -39.76 26.04
CA ALA A 310 44.17 -39.31 27.02
C ALA A 310 44.03 -37.77 27.10
N ALA A 311 45.14 -37.05 26.88
CA ALA A 311 45.13 -35.58 26.81
C ALA A 311 44.35 -35.07 25.59
N ASN A 312 44.56 -35.68 24.42
CA ASN A 312 43.82 -35.32 23.20
C ASN A 312 42.34 -35.65 23.33
N LYS A 313 41.99 -36.81 23.87
CA LYS A 313 40.60 -37.18 24.16
C LYS A 313 39.93 -36.16 25.09
N THR A 314 40.63 -35.72 26.13
CA THR A 314 40.14 -34.66 27.03
C THR A 314 39.88 -33.35 26.30
N THR A 315 40.78 -32.93 25.39
CA THR A 315 40.58 -31.74 24.56
C THR A 315 39.31 -31.85 23.71
N ILE A 316 39.10 -32.99 23.05
CA ILE A 316 37.91 -33.23 22.21
C ILE A 316 36.65 -33.24 23.06
N THR A 317 36.63 -33.96 24.18
CA THR A 317 35.49 -33.97 25.11
C THR A 317 35.14 -32.56 25.60
N ASN A 318 36.13 -31.71 25.89
CA ASN A 318 35.87 -30.33 26.26
C ASN A 318 35.21 -29.53 25.13
N ARG A 319 35.55 -29.79 23.86
CA ARG A 319 34.90 -29.17 22.69
C ARG A 319 33.47 -29.67 22.50
N VAL A 320 33.26 -30.98 22.60
CA VAL A 320 31.92 -31.60 22.53
C VAL A 320 31.01 -31.01 23.60
N ASN A 321 31.51 -30.81 24.83
CA ASN A 321 30.75 -30.20 25.92
C ASN A 321 30.40 -28.71 25.68
N GLN A 322 31.06 -28.05 24.72
CA GLN A 322 30.74 -26.66 24.35
C GLN A 322 29.69 -26.56 23.25
N LEU A 323 29.38 -27.66 22.53
CA LEU A 323 28.48 -27.65 21.37
C LEU A 323 27.13 -27.01 21.70
N GLU A 324 26.48 -27.40 22.81
CA GLU A 324 25.19 -26.82 23.18
C GLU A 324 25.26 -25.29 23.32
N THR A 325 26.28 -24.78 24.02
CA THR A 325 26.42 -23.35 24.25
C THR A 325 26.73 -22.60 22.95
N ILE A 326 27.64 -23.14 22.13
CA ILE A 326 28.02 -22.52 20.86
C ILE A 326 26.83 -22.52 19.90
N THR A 327 26.14 -23.65 19.72
CA THR A 327 24.98 -23.77 18.84
C THR A 327 23.88 -22.79 19.24
N ARG A 328 23.55 -22.67 20.53
CA ARG A 328 22.51 -21.72 20.98
C ARG A 328 22.90 -20.25 20.80
N ASN A 329 24.18 -19.94 20.95
CA ASN A 329 24.69 -18.61 20.64
C ASN A 329 24.59 -18.32 19.14
N LEU A 330 24.96 -19.28 18.28
CA LEU A 330 24.79 -19.18 16.83
C LEU A 330 23.32 -19.05 16.44
N GLU A 331 22.39 -19.76 17.11
CA GLU A 331 20.94 -19.64 16.85
C GLU A 331 20.41 -18.21 17.01
N SER A 332 20.98 -17.43 17.94
CA SER A 332 20.58 -16.03 18.13
C SER A 332 21.03 -15.10 16.99
N VAL A 333 22.01 -15.53 16.19
CA VAL A 333 22.53 -14.81 15.02
C VAL A 333 21.82 -15.29 13.76
N TYR A 334 21.82 -16.60 13.54
CA TYR A 334 21.43 -17.23 12.27
C TYR A 334 19.98 -17.72 12.21
N GLY A 335 19.31 -17.86 13.36
CA GLY A 335 17.99 -18.49 13.46
C GLY A 335 18.06 -19.94 13.97
N PRO A 336 16.94 -20.67 14.05
CA PRO A 336 16.89 -22.02 14.61
C PRO A 336 17.90 -22.97 13.96
N TYR A 337 18.51 -23.87 14.75
CA TYR A 337 19.44 -24.86 14.21
C TYR A 337 18.73 -25.80 13.22
N PRO A 338 19.23 -25.99 11.98
CA PRO A 338 18.46 -26.68 10.95
C PRO A 338 18.47 -28.20 11.09
N GLY A 339 19.52 -28.76 11.68
CA GLY A 339 19.68 -30.21 11.85
C GLY A 339 18.76 -30.80 12.93
N ASN A 340 18.55 -32.12 12.83
CA ASN A 340 17.87 -32.93 13.85
C ASN A 340 18.84 -33.74 14.71
N SER A 341 20.13 -33.69 14.39
CA SER A 341 21.19 -34.23 15.21
C SER A 341 22.42 -33.36 15.07
N THR A 342 23.43 -33.59 15.91
CA THR A 342 24.74 -32.97 15.68
C THR A 342 25.90 -33.82 16.17
N GLY A 343 27.12 -33.30 16.15
CA GLY A 343 28.32 -33.92 16.70
C GLY A 343 29.59 -33.47 15.98
N VAL A 344 30.69 -34.16 16.25
CA VAL A 344 31.96 -33.98 15.53
C VAL A 344 32.60 -35.35 15.25
N ILE A 345 33.36 -35.44 14.17
CA ILE A 345 34.20 -36.59 13.83
C ILE A 345 35.65 -36.13 13.91
N VAL A 346 36.44 -36.69 14.83
CA VAL A 346 37.87 -36.37 14.96
C VAL A 346 38.69 -37.61 14.74
N ASP A 347 39.36 -37.71 13.59
CA ASP A 347 40.07 -38.91 13.18
C ASP A 347 41.57 -38.64 12.92
N THR A 348 42.40 -39.68 12.93
CA THR A 348 43.80 -39.61 12.51
C THR A 348 43.90 -40.07 11.05
N VAL A 349 43.94 -39.11 10.15
CA VAL A 349 43.95 -39.34 8.70
C VAL A 349 45.32 -39.08 8.06
N PRO A 350 45.56 -39.58 6.83
CA PRO A 350 46.74 -39.20 6.04
C PRO A 350 46.87 -37.68 5.86
N ALA A 351 48.09 -37.20 5.66
CA ALA A 351 48.39 -35.76 5.59
C ALA A 351 47.80 -35.07 4.35
N GLU A 352 47.41 -35.86 3.34
CA GLU A 352 46.71 -35.41 2.14
C GLU A 352 45.28 -34.94 2.43
N ILE A 353 44.66 -35.44 3.51
CA ILE A 353 43.42 -34.88 4.08
C ILE A 353 43.82 -33.83 5.12
N ASN A 354 43.97 -32.59 4.66
CA ASN A 354 44.53 -31.49 5.45
C ASN A 354 43.48 -30.42 5.84
N TYR A 355 42.20 -30.69 5.59
CA TYR A 355 41.08 -29.78 5.83
C TYR A 355 40.08 -30.37 6.83
N ALA A 356 39.39 -29.50 7.57
CA ALA A 356 38.14 -29.85 8.23
C ALA A 356 37.00 -29.71 7.21
N LEU A 357 35.92 -30.45 7.41
CA LEU A 357 34.78 -30.42 6.49
C LEU A 357 33.46 -30.33 7.26
N GLU A 358 32.56 -29.50 6.76
CA GLU A 358 31.29 -29.15 7.37
C GLU A 358 30.22 -30.24 7.30
N THR A 359 30.57 -31.48 6.96
CA THR A 359 29.66 -32.60 6.70
C THR A 359 28.38 -32.55 7.55
N GLN A 360 27.22 -32.52 6.88
CA GLN A 360 25.96 -32.12 7.49
C GLN A 360 25.63 -32.89 8.77
N ASP A 361 25.14 -32.15 9.77
CA ASP A 361 24.93 -32.51 11.18
C ASP A 361 26.22 -32.64 12.00
N ARG A 362 27.27 -33.26 11.47
CA ARG A 362 28.48 -33.58 12.24
C ARG A 362 29.76 -33.33 11.46
N SER A 363 30.42 -32.22 11.74
CA SER A 363 31.62 -31.82 11.00
C SER A 363 32.81 -32.74 11.27
N PHE A 364 33.62 -32.96 10.24
CA PHE A 364 34.84 -33.74 10.26
C PHE A 364 36.08 -32.88 10.56
N PHE A 365 37.01 -33.44 11.33
CA PHE A 365 38.25 -32.82 11.74
C PHE A 365 39.41 -33.82 11.60
N PRO A 366 40.45 -33.53 10.80
CA PRO A 366 41.55 -34.47 10.52
C PRO A 366 42.55 -34.63 11.68
N SER A 367 42.37 -33.88 12.77
CA SER A 367 43.19 -33.99 13.97
C SER A 367 42.58 -33.29 15.18
N VAL A 368 43.09 -33.59 16.38
CA VAL A 368 42.75 -32.85 17.61
C VAL A 368 43.04 -31.33 17.52
N ASN A 369 44.03 -30.91 16.73
CA ASN A 369 44.37 -29.49 16.57
C ASN A 369 43.40 -28.78 15.62
N SER A 370 42.79 -29.51 14.68
CA SER A 370 41.81 -28.96 13.74
C SER A 370 40.48 -28.66 14.42
N VAL A 371 40.07 -29.39 15.48
CA VAL A 371 38.88 -29.05 16.30
C VAL A 371 39.16 -27.92 17.33
N ASN A 372 39.97 -26.94 16.93
CA ASN A 372 40.18 -25.73 17.73
C ASN A 372 38.90 -24.87 17.74
N GLY A 373 38.83 -23.87 18.65
CA GLY A 373 37.61 -23.10 18.85
C GLY A 373 37.11 -22.35 17.61
N ASN A 374 38.01 -21.77 16.79
CA ASN A 374 37.58 -21.01 15.61
C ASN A 374 37.16 -21.93 14.47
N THR A 375 37.91 -22.98 14.18
CA THR A 375 37.54 -23.96 13.16
C THR A 375 36.24 -24.68 13.56
N LEU A 376 36.07 -25.06 14.84
CA LEU A 376 34.79 -25.61 15.30
C LEU A 376 33.61 -24.66 15.07
N ILE A 377 33.77 -23.36 15.35
CA ILE A 377 32.71 -22.38 15.10
C ILE A 377 32.49 -22.21 13.58
N HIS A 378 33.54 -22.25 12.76
CA HIS A 378 33.46 -22.21 11.29
C HIS A 378 32.58 -23.35 10.78
N GLU A 379 32.90 -24.59 11.14
CA GLU A 379 32.12 -25.75 10.70
C GLU A 379 30.69 -25.77 11.24
N LEU A 380 30.46 -25.23 12.45
CA LEU A 380 29.11 -25.10 12.99
C LEU A 380 28.28 -24.02 12.28
N VAL A 381 28.92 -22.94 11.79
CA VAL A 381 28.23 -21.92 10.98
C VAL A 381 27.77 -22.52 9.65
N HIS A 382 28.57 -23.42 9.07
CA HIS A 382 28.22 -24.08 7.81
C HIS A 382 26.90 -24.86 7.87
N GLN A 383 26.52 -25.35 9.05
CA GLN A 383 25.23 -26.02 9.25
C GLN A 383 24.05 -25.14 8.80
N TRP A 384 24.17 -23.81 8.90
CA TRP A 384 23.25 -22.84 8.30
C TRP A 384 23.69 -22.41 6.89
N TYR A 385 24.97 -22.08 6.72
CA TYR A 385 25.54 -21.46 5.52
C TYR A 385 26.52 -22.39 4.80
N GLY A 386 26.03 -23.17 3.83
CA GLY A 386 26.78 -24.25 3.19
C GLY A 386 25.94 -25.52 3.13
N ASP A 387 25.31 -25.87 4.27
CA ASP A 387 24.52 -27.09 4.38
C ASP A 387 23.03 -26.86 4.18
N HIS A 388 22.37 -26.22 5.16
CA HIS A 388 20.94 -25.98 5.11
C HIS A 388 20.55 -25.12 3.90
N VAL A 389 21.37 -24.10 3.61
CA VAL A 389 21.32 -23.35 2.37
C VAL A 389 22.69 -23.46 1.70
N SER A 390 22.74 -24.18 0.58
CA SER A 390 23.98 -24.43 -0.18
C SER A 390 23.99 -23.61 -1.48
N PRO A 391 25.11 -23.49 -2.20
CA PRO A 391 25.12 -22.78 -3.46
C PRO A 391 24.50 -23.60 -4.60
N THR A 392 23.91 -22.95 -5.60
CA THR A 392 23.47 -23.66 -6.84
C THR A 392 24.66 -24.09 -7.71
N THR A 393 25.81 -23.40 -7.60
CA THR A 393 27.03 -23.74 -8.34
C THR A 393 28.25 -23.50 -7.45
N TRP A 394 29.35 -24.19 -7.71
CA TRP A 394 30.62 -24.02 -7.00
C TRP A 394 31.20 -22.60 -7.13
N THR A 395 30.80 -21.84 -8.15
CA THR A 395 31.15 -20.42 -8.24
C THR A 395 30.64 -19.63 -7.02
N ASP A 396 29.51 -20.01 -6.41
CA ASP A 396 28.91 -19.32 -5.26
C ASP A 396 29.31 -19.89 -3.89
N ILE A 397 30.30 -20.80 -3.82
CA ILE A 397 30.82 -21.36 -2.55
C ILE A 397 31.27 -20.27 -1.55
N TRP A 398 31.67 -19.11 -2.07
CA TRP A 398 32.09 -17.95 -1.29
C TRP A 398 31.02 -17.45 -0.30
N ILE A 399 29.74 -17.72 -0.55
CA ILE A 399 28.64 -17.35 0.35
C ILE A 399 28.78 -18.11 1.68
N GLY A 400 28.90 -19.44 1.59
CA GLY A 400 29.06 -20.32 2.74
C GLY A 400 30.40 -20.08 3.43
N GLU A 401 31.49 -20.15 2.67
CA GLU A 401 32.84 -20.04 3.19
C GLU A 401 33.17 -18.65 3.76
N GLY A 402 32.65 -17.60 3.11
CA GLY A 402 32.76 -16.25 3.61
C GLY A 402 32.02 -16.06 4.93
N MET A 403 30.81 -16.63 5.07
CA MET A 403 30.02 -16.50 6.29
C MET A 403 30.62 -17.35 7.41
N ALA A 404 31.05 -18.58 7.12
CA ALA A 404 31.72 -19.45 8.06
C ALA A 404 33.06 -18.87 8.52
N THR A 405 33.78 -18.14 7.66
CA THR A 405 34.99 -17.39 8.04
C THR A 405 34.65 -16.14 8.88
N TRP A 406 33.53 -15.46 8.58
CA TRP A 406 33.04 -14.29 9.33
C TRP A 406 32.56 -14.65 10.74
N GLY A 407 31.87 -15.77 10.88
CA GLY A 407 31.20 -16.22 12.09
C GLY A 407 32.09 -16.29 13.34
N PRO A 408 33.23 -16.99 13.34
CA PRO A 408 34.16 -17.05 14.47
C PRO A 408 34.66 -15.67 14.90
N THR A 409 34.91 -14.76 13.95
CA THR A 409 35.34 -13.40 14.26
C THR A 409 34.24 -12.63 14.99
N HIS A 410 33.00 -12.70 14.50
CA HIS A 410 31.87 -12.06 15.16
C HIS A 410 31.57 -12.69 16.51
N TYR A 411 31.52 -14.02 16.58
CA TYR A 411 31.28 -14.79 17.81
C TYR A 411 32.25 -14.39 18.93
N ASN A 412 33.54 -14.27 18.63
CA ASN A 412 34.57 -13.92 19.61
C ASN A 412 34.69 -12.41 19.88
N SER A 413 34.00 -11.56 19.11
CA SER A 413 34.00 -10.11 19.32
C SER A 413 33.17 -9.71 20.55
N ALA A 414 33.40 -8.50 21.06
CA ALA A 414 32.57 -7.90 22.12
C ALA A 414 31.11 -7.66 21.72
N ALA A 415 30.79 -7.64 20.41
CA ALA A 415 29.42 -7.54 19.90
C ALA A 415 28.73 -8.91 19.77
N GLY A 416 29.50 -10.01 19.83
CA GLY A 416 29.00 -11.37 19.89
C GLY A 416 29.01 -11.88 21.33
N PHE A 417 29.77 -12.95 21.57
CA PHE A 417 29.82 -13.69 22.84
C PHE A 417 31.19 -13.67 23.51
N GLY A 418 32.15 -12.95 22.92
CA GLY A 418 33.52 -12.87 23.40
C GLY A 418 33.91 -11.48 23.91
N SER A 419 35.21 -11.25 23.99
CA SER A 419 35.83 -9.99 24.44
C SER A 419 36.88 -9.46 23.48
N GLY A 420 36.94 -10.02 22.26
CA GLY A 420 37.86 -9.60 21.21
C GLY A 420 37.51 -8.24 20.60
N SER A 421 38.36 -7.80 19.66
CA SER A 421 38.13 -6.60 18.85
C SER A 421 36.80 -6.67 18.09
N SER A 422 36.25 -5.51 17.71
CA SER A 422 35.04 -5.49 16.89
C SER A 422 35.28 -6.17 15.54
N THR A 423 34.24 -6.82 15.00
CA THR A 423 34.29 -7.49 13.69
C THR A 423 34.78 -6.54 12.59
N GLU A 424 34.24 -5.32 12.54
CA GLU A 424 34.67 -4.24 11.65
C GLU A 424 36.17 -3.96 11.73
N GLN A 425 36.75 -3.86 12.93
CA GLN A 425 38.18 -3.56 13.09
C GLN A 425 39.03 -4.70 12.54
N THR A 426 38.63 -5.94 12.80
CA THR A 426 39.37 -7.13 12.36
C THR A 426 39.39 -7.23 10.84
N TYR A 427 38.23 -7.09 10.18
CA TYR A 427 38.17 -7.19 8.72
C TYR A 427 38.71 -5.96 8.00
N PHE A 428 38.55 -4.76 8.57
CA PHE A 428 39.22 -3.58 8.03
C PHE A 428 40.75 -3.75 8.06
N ASN A 429 41.32 -4.25 9.16
CA ASN A 429 42.76 -4.52 9.23
C ASN A 429 43.20 -5.58 8.21
N SER A 430 42.41 -6.65 8.08
CA SER A 430 42.64 -7.69 7.08
C SER A 430 42.68 -7.11 5.66
N TRP A 431 41.65 -6.34 5.27
CA TRP A 431 41.55 -5.68 3.97
C TRP A 431 42.67 -4.65 3.75
N ASN A 432 42.95 -3.80 4.75
CA ASN A 432 43.92 -2.72 4.64
C ASN A 432 45.36 -3.25 4.52
N SER A 433 45.66 -4.39 5.14
CA SER A 433 46.99 -5.01 5.10
C SER A 433 47.38 -5.56 3.73
N VAL A 434 46.41 -5.81 2.83
CA VAL A 434 46.66 -6.35 1.50
C VAL A 434 46.73 -5.22 0.47
N PRO A 435 47.88 -4.98 -0.18
CA PRO A 435 48.01 -3.92 -1.19
C PRO A 435 47.09 -4.15 -2.39
N ALA A 436 46.66 -3.08 -3.06
CA ALA A 436 45.82 -3.17 -4.27
C ALA A 436 46.50 -3.94 -5.43
N THR A 437 47.84 -4.02 -5.44
CA THR A 437 48.62 -4.78 -6.44
C THR A 437 48.76 -6.26 -6.10
N SER A 438 48.17 -6.75 -5.00
CA SER A 438 48.26 -8.15 -4.60
C SER A 438 47.48 -9.06 -5.56
N VAL A 439 48.04 -10.25 -5.83
CA VAL A 439 47.36 -11.30 -6.61
C VAL A 439 46.09 -11.83 -5.92
N ASN A 440 45.95 -11.61 -4.61
CA ASN A 440 44.76 -11.96 -3.84
C ASN A 440 43.48 -11.29 -4.36
N TRP A 441 43.59 -10.22 -5.14
CA TRP A 441 42.47 -9.50 -5.75
C TRP A 441 42.18 -9.91 -7.19
N SER A 442 42.94 -10.84 -7.76
CA SER A 442 42.85 -11.22 -9.17
C SER A 442 41.65 -12.10 -9.51
N ILE A 443 41.16 -12.86 -8.53
CA ILE A 443 40.00 -13.74 -8.71
C ILE A 443 38.80 -13.12 -7.96
N PRO A 444 37.72 -12.78 -8.68
CA PRO A 444 36.44 -12.38 -8.07
C PRO A 444 35.73 -13.60 -7.46
N PRO A 445 35.16 -13.50 -6.24
CA PRO A 445 34.49 -14.62 -5.58
C PRO A 445 33.35 -15.23 -6.42
N GLY A 446 32.45 -14.41 -6.96
CA GLY A 446 31.25 -14.85 -7.69
C GLY A 446 31.45 -15.03 -9.19
N ALA A 447 32.69 -15.08 -9.68
CA ALA A 447 32.99 -15.32 -11.09
C ALA A 447 34.24 -16.21 -11.29
N GLN A 448 34.53 -17.09 -10.32
CA GLN A 448 35.57 -18.09 -10.43
C GLN A 448 35.16 -19.28 -11.32
N THR A 449 36.12 -19.82 -12.07
CA THR A 449 35.92 -20.92 -13.04
C THR A 449 37.02 -21.99 -13.00
N ASP A 450 38.01 -21.86 -12.12
CA ASP A 450 39.16 -22.77 -12.03
C ASP A 450 39.09 -23.55 -10.71
N SER A 451 38.89 -24.86 -10.79
CA SER A 451 38.78 -25.74 -9.61
C SER A 451 40.08 -25.76 -8.80
N ALA A 452 41.25 -25.55 -9.42
CA ALA A 452 42.53 -25.50 -8.70
C ALA A 452 42.67 -24.27 -7.78
N ALA A 453 41.82 -23.26 -7.98
CA ALA A 453 41.80 -22.04 -7.17
C ALA A 453 40.60 -21.95 -6.23
N LEU A 454 39.71 -22.95 -6.21
CA LEU A 454 38.40 -22.90 -5.53
C LEU A 454 38.49 -22.50 -4.05
N TYR A 455 39.52 -22.97 -3.33
CA TYR A 455 39.71 -22.76 -1.89
C TYR A 455 40.75 -21.68 -1.56
N GLY A 456 40.71 -20.57 -2.29
CA GLY A 456 41.68 -19.47 -2.18
C GLY A 456 41.27 -18.29 -1.28
N TYR A 457 42.09 -17.24 -1.31
CA TYR A 457 41.82 -15.99 -0.57
C TYR A 457 40.46 -15.38 -0.91
N GLN A 458 40.01 -15.49 -2.16
CA GLN A 458 38.74 -14.97 -2.63
C GLN A 458 37.55 -15.66 -1.96
N THR A 459 37.63 -16.97 -1.73
CA THR A 459 36.55 -17.78 -1.17
C THR A 459 36.39 -17.54 0.33
N TYR A 460 37.49 -17.48 1.06
CA TYR A 460 37.47 -17.30 2.52
C TYR A 460 37.60 -15.84 2.94
N THR A 461 38.79 -15.26 2.73
CA THR A 461 39.17 -14.00 3.38
C THR A 461 38.48 -12.78 2.74
N ARG A 462 38.48 -12.68 1.39
CA ARG A 462 37.78 -11.60 0.69
C ARG A 462 36.28 -11.65 0.95
N SER A 463 35.70 -12.86 1.02
CA SER A 463 34.27 -13.03 1.23
C SER A 463 33.84 -12.75 2.66
N ALA A 464 34.66 -13.08 3.66
CA ALA A 464 34.43 -12.62 5.03
C ALA A 464 34.56 -11.10 5.18
N GLN A 465 35.51 -10.48 4.47
CA GLN A 465 35.60 -9.01 4.39
C GLN A 465 34.34 -8.43 3.72
N PHE A 466 33.84 -9.07 2.66
CA PHE A 466 32.58 -8.69 2.01
C PHE A 466 31.40 -8.73 2.97
N TRP A 467 31.23 -9.79 3.77
CA TRP A 467 30.12 -9.87 4.72
C TRP A 467 30.16 -8.70 5.73
N GLU A 468 31.33 -8.33 6.23
CA GLU A 468 31.45 -7.15 7.09
C GLU A 468 31.24 -5.83 6.33
N ALA A 469 31.73 -5.72 5.10
CA ALA A 469 31.49 -4.56 4.24
C ALA A 469 30.00 -4.40 3.92
N LEU A 470 29.28 -5.50 3.63
CA LEU A 470 27.85 -5.52 3.40
C LEU A 470 27.12 -5.04 4.66
N LYS A 471 27.49 -5.56 5.85
CA LYS A 471 26.94 -5.11 7.14
C LYS A 471 27.07 -3.60 7.34
N ILE A 472 28.21 -3.02 6.95
CA ILE A 472 28.41 -1.57 7.00
C ILE A 472 27.50 -0.86 5.98
N ALA A 473 27.49 -1.35 4.74
CA ALA A 473 26.77 -0.74 3.62
C ALA A 473 25.26 -0.64 3.85
N ILE A 474 24.64 -1.69 4.43
CA ILE A 474 23.18 -1.76 4.65
C ILE A 474 22.74 -1.52 6.09
N GLY A 475 23.69 -1.51 7.03
CA GLY A 475 23.43 -1.36 8.46
C GLY A 475 23.05 -2.67 9.16
N ASP A 476 23.29 -2.71 10.48
CA ASP A 476 23.17 -3.92 11.31
C ASP A 476 21.77 -4.55 11.28
N GLU A 477 20.70 -3.74 11.33
CA GLU A 477 19.32 -4.25 11.33
C GLU A 477 19.00 -5.02 10.05
N ALA A 478 19.25 -4.41 8.89
CA ALA A 478 19.05 -5.05 7.59
C ALA A 478 19.97 -6.26 7.42
N PHE A 479 21.24 -6.16 7.82
CA PHE A 479 22.21 -7.26 7.74
C PHE A 479 21.76 -8.49 8.51
N PHE A 480 21.46 -8.35 9.80
CA PHE A 480 20.99 -9.49 10.59
C PHE A 480 19.58 -9.94 10.16
N GLY A 481 18.80 -9.06 9.53
CA GLY A 481 17.60 -9.42 8.78
C GLY A 481 17.89 -10.38 7.63
N VAL A 482 18.87 -10.05 6.77
CA VAL A 482 19.34 -10.91 5.66
C VAL A 482 19.81 -12.25 6.20
N VAL A 483 20.64 -12.24 7.24
CA VAL A 483 21.22 -13.46 7.81
C VAL A 483 20.15 -14.47 8.23
N ARG A 484 19.08 -14.01 8.88
CA ARG A 484 17.96 -14.87 9.30
C ARG A 484 17.00 -15.19 8.16
N GLN A 485 16.63 -14.22 7.32
CA GLN A 485 15.69 -14.43 6.23
C GLN A 485 16.24 -15.35 5.14
N TRP A 486 17.57 -15.40 4.98
CA TRP A 486 18.22 -16.38 4.12
C TRP A 486 17.88 -17.81 4.54
N GLN A 487 17.93 -18.08 5.85
CA GLN A 487 17.58 -19.38 6.43
C GLN A 487 16.08 -19.65 6.35
N ASP A 488 15.24 -18.66 6.68
CA ASP A 488 13.78 -18.82 6.68
C ASP A 488 13.19 -19.06 5.28
N ARG A 489 13.74 -18.40 4.25
CA ARG A 489 13.19 -18.43 2.88
C ARG A 489 13.75 -19.57 2.04
N PHE A 490 15.01 -19.95 2.27
CA PHE A 490 15.74 -20.87 1.40
C PHE A 490 16.20 -22.15 2.09
N GLY A 491 15.83 -22.36 3.35
CA GLY A 491 16.16 -23.55 4.11
C GLY A 491 15.83 -24.86 3.38
N GLY A 492 16.81 -25.76 3.30
CA GLY A 492 16.72 -27.05 2.61
C GLY A 492 16.89 -26.97 1.10
N THR A 493 17.32 -25.82 0.55
CA THR A 493 17.47 -25.59 -0.90
C THR A 493 18.87 -25.11 -1.27
N SER A 494 19.11 -24.95 -2.57
CA SER A 494 20.36 -24.43 -3.13
C SER A 494 20.11 -23.15 -3.92
N VAL A 495 20.88 -22.09 -3.65
CA VAL A 495 20.58 -20.73 -4.12
C VAL A 495 21.82 -19.99 -4.63
N SER A 496 21.61 -19.00 -5.49
CA SER A 496 22.70 -18.24 -6.12
C SER A 496 23.05 -16.95 -5.36
N GLY A 497 24.23 -16.39 -5.64
CA GLY A 497 24.63 -15.08 -5.14
C GLY A 497 23.71 -13.94 -5.58
N SER A 498 22.97 -14.11 -6.69
CA SER A 498 22.00 -13.11 -7.15
C SER A 498 20.75 -13.05 -6.27
N GLU A 499 20.32 -14.17 -5.70
CA GLU A 499 19.23 -14.23 -4.71
C GLU A 499 19.65 -13.57 -3.40
N LEU A 500 20.91 -13.77 -2.97
CA LEU A 500 21.45 -13.10 -1.79
C LEU A 500 21.47 -11.57 -1.97
N LYS A 501 21.90 -11.10 -3.14
CA LYS A 501 21.84 -9.67 -3.49
C LYS A 501 20.41 -9.16 -3.42
N ALA A 502 19.47 -9.84 -4.07
CA ALA A 502 18.07 -9.42 -4.12
C ALA A 502 17.46 -9.34 -2.70
N LEU A 503 17.75 -10.30 -1.83
CA LEU A 503 17.31 -10.28 -0.43
C LEU A 503 17.91 -9.10 0.34
N ALA A 504 19.19 -8.80 0.14
CA ALA A 504 19.85 -7.66 0.78
C ALA A 504 19.28 -6.32 0.30
N GLU A 505 18.99 -6.17 -1.00
CA GLU A 505 18.34 -4.99 -1.56
C GLU A 505 16.90 -4.82 -1.04
N GLU A 506 16.13 -5.92 -0.97
CA GLU A 506 14.77 -5.92 -0.43
C GLU A 506 14.73 -5.43 1.02
N LEU A 507 15.56 -6.02 1.89
CA LEU A 507 15.52 -5.74 3.32
C LEU A 507 16.14 -4.39 3.70
N SER A 508 17.10 -3.91 2.91
CA SER A 508 17.76 -2.62 3.17
C SER A 508 17.10 -1.44 2.48
N GLY A 509 16.34 -1.69 1.40
CA GLY A 509 15.87 -0.64 0.50
C GLY A 509 17.00 0.09 -0.25
N ARG A 510 18.20 -0.49 -0.32
CA ARG A 510 19.38 0.08 -0.97
C ARG A 510 19.66 -0.63 -2.29
N ASP A 511 20.15 0.12 -3.28
CA ASP A 511 20.73 -0.46 -4.50
C ASP A 511 22.17 -0.91 -4.22
N LEU A 512 22.43 -2.20 -4.39
CA LEU A 512 23.71 -2.83 -4.15
C LEU A 512 24.46 -3.15 -5.44
N THR A 513 23.97 -2.73 -6.60
CA THR A 513 24.54 -3.10 -7.90
C THR A 513 26.02 -2.78 -8.03
N ALA A 514 26.42 -1.53 -7.77
CA ALA A 514 27.83 -1.14 -7.83
C ALA A 514 28.68 -1.82 -6.75
N PHE A 515 28.12 -1.99 -5.54
CA PHE A 515 28.80 -2.66 -4.42
C PHE A 515 29.08 -4.14 -4.72
N TRP A 516 28.10 -4.85 -5.29
CA TRP A 516 28.23 -6.26 -5.65
C TRP A 516 29.19 -6.46 -6.81
N GLU A 517 29.16 -5.56 -7.81
CA GLU A 517 30.09 -5.59 -8.93
C GLU A 517 31.55 -5.51 -8.46
N ASP A 518 31.86 -4.56 -7.56
CA ASP A 518 33.20 -4.33 -7.03
C ASP A 518 33.66 -5.48 -6.11
N TRP A 519 32.81 -5.90 -5.17
CA TRP A 519 33.22 -6.91 -4.18
C TRP A 519 33.20 -8.34 -4.70
N ILE A 520 32.22 -8.71 -5.53
CA ILE A 520 31.92 -10.11 -5.86
C ILE A 520 32.22 -10.48 -7.31
N LEU A 521 31.99 -9.58 -8.27
CA LEU A 521 32.00 -9.94 -9.70
C LEU A 521 33.28 -9.52 -10.44
N THR A 522 34.02 -8.53 -9.94
CA THR A 522 35.19 -7.99 -10.66
C THR A 522 36.53 -8.22 -9.94
N PRO A 523 37.61 -8.46 -10.69
CA PRO A 523 38.98 -8.40 -10.16
C PRO A 523 39.34 -6.98 -9.72
N GLY A 524 40.12 -6.88 -8.64
CA GLY A 524 40.53 -5.61 -8.06
C GLY A 524 40.30 -5.57 -6.56
N LYS A 525 41.02 -4.68 -5.88
CA LYS A 525 40.79 -4.42 -4.46
C LYS A 525 39.55 -3.53 -4.35
N PRO A 526 38.46 -4.01 -3.73
CA PRO A 526 37.26 -3.21 -3.60
C PRO A 526 37.47 -2.08 -2.58
N ASP A 527 36.73 -1.00 -2.75
CA ASP A 527 36.75 0.10 -1.79
C ASP A 527 36.04 -0.31 -0.50
N TRP A 528 36.66 0.02 0.65
CA TRP A 528 36.01 -0.18 1.94
C TRP A 528 34.84 0.79 2.08
N PRO A 529 33.65 0.37 2.55
CA PRO A 529 32.51 1.28 2.65
C PRO A 529 32.76 2.43 3.63
N GLU A 530 32.31 3.63 3.25
CA GLU A 530 32.17 4.75 4.18
C GLU A 530 31.11 4.41 5.24
N LYS A 531 31.21 5.01 6.42
CA LYS A 531 30.24 4.80 7.50
C LYS A 531 30.10 6.07 8.31
N LEU A 532 28.87 6.57 8.43
CA LEU A 532 28.57 7.78 9.18
C LEU A 532 27.32 7.64 10.04
N THR A 533 27.21 8.52 11.04
CA THR A 533 25.97 8.77 11.74
C THR A 533 25.48 10.17 11.39
N ALA A 534 24.31 10.27 10.78
CA ALA A 534 23.69 11.54 10.45
C ALA A 534 22.67 11.99 11.52
N SER A 535 22.50 13.29 11.66
CA SER A 535 21.42 13.91 12.43
C SER A 535 20.96 15.21 11.77
N LEU A 536 19.70 15.57 12.05
CA LEU A 536 19.05 16.83 11.68
C LEU A 536 18.46 17.44 12.96
N ALA A 537 18.78 18.69 13.23
CA ALA A 537 18.22 19.45 14.35
C ALA A 537 17.71 20.81 13.88
N SER A 538 16.68 21.33 14.52
CA SER A 538 16.22 22.71 14.35
C SER A 538 16.68 23.58 15.52
N ASP A 539 16.93 24.86 15.26
CA ASP A 539 17.22 25.87 16.30
C ASP A 539 15.98 26.20 17.15
N ARG A 540 14.79 25.89 16.62
CA ARG A 540 13.49 26.03 17.28
C ARG A 540 12.95 24.70 17.78
N SER A 541 12.08 24.77 18.79
CA SER A 541 11.30 23.64 19.32
C SER A 541 9.87 24.03 19.70
N ASP A 542 9.57 25.33 19.64
CA ASP A 542 8.30 25.96 19.88
C ASP A 542 7.54 26.20 18.55
N ALA A 543 6.26 26.55 18.66
CA ALA A 543 5.47 26.90 17.49
C ALA A 543 6.03 28.16 16.80
N VAL A 544 6.04 28.14 15.47
CA VAL A 544 6.58 29.22 14.64
C VAL A 544 5.47 30.05 14.00
N GLY A 545 5.68 31.34 13.89
CA GLY A 545 4.74 32.29 13.29
C GLY A 545 5.13 32.71 11.87
N ARG A 546 4.25 33.44 11.19
CA ARG A 546 4.54 34.05 9.89
C ARG A 546 5.77 34.96 9.97
N GLY A 547 6.70 34.80 9.01
CA GLY A 547 7.96 35.54 8.97
C GLY A 547 9.02 35.05 9.97
N ASP A 548 8.72 34.07 10.82
CA ASP A 548 9.75 33.44 11.64
C ASP A 548 10.73 32.71 10.73
N ARG A 549 12.02 32.85 11.05
CA ARG A 549 13.09 32.07 10.45
C ARG A 549 13.34 30.84 11.32
N VAL A 550 13.45 29.68 10.68
CA VAL A 550 13.86 28.42 11.29
C VAL A 550 15.14 27.96 10.61
N GLU A 551 16.15 27.63 11.40
CA GLU A 551 17.41 27.08 10.93
C GLU A 551 17.49 25.59 11.26
N TYR A 552 17.83 24.80 10.24
CA TYR A 552 18.04 23.37 10.34
C TYR A 552 19.53 23.08 10.19
N THR A 553 20.11 22.35 11.12
CA THR A 553 21.51 21.90 11.08
C THR A 553 21.56 20.41 10.82
N LEU A 554 22.18 20.03 9.70
CA LEU A 554 22.60 18.67 9.41
C LEU A 554 23.99 18.44 9.99
N SER A 555 24.20 17.26 10.57
CA SER A 555 25.50 16.77 11.01
C SER A 555 25.76 15.38 10.45
N ALA A 556 27.00 15.11 10.07
CA ALA A 556 27.49 13.80 9.67
C ALA A 556 28.77 13.52 10.47
N GLU A 557 28.70 12.55 11.38
CA GLU A 557 29.87 12.04 12.12
C GLU A 557 30.42 10.82 11.39
N ASN A 558 31.71 10.84 11.05
CA ASN A 558 32.38 9.68 10.49
C ASN A 558 32.66 8.64 11.59
N THR A 559 31.85 7.59 11.62
CA THR A 559 31.96 6.47 12.56
C THR A 559 32.65 5.24 11.97
N GLY A 560 33.16 5.36 10.73
CA GLY A 560 33.83 4.30 10.00
C GLY A 560 35.33 4.21 10.23
N ARG A 561 36.01 3.53 9.29
CA ARG A 561 37.46 3.28 9.32
C ARG A 561 38.25 4.02 8.25
N ILE A 562 37.55 4.64 7.31
CA ILE A 562 38.13 5.48 6.26
C ILE A 562 37.50 6.88 6.30
N PRO A 563 38.16 7.91 5.73
CA PRO A 563 37.54 9.23 5.56
C PRO A 563 36.26 9.16 4.73
N LEU A 564 35.28 10.01 5.04
CA LEU A 564 34.16 10.26 4.14
C LEU A 564 34.69 11.07 2.95
N ALA A 565 34.27 10.71 1.73
CA ALA A 565 34.68 11.39 0.49
C ALA A 565 33.52 11.52 -0.51
N SER A 566 32.52 10.64 -0.40
CA SER A 566 31.43 10.52 -1.36
C SER A 566 30.04 10.47 -0.71
N SER A 567 29.97 10.47 0.63
CA SER A 567 28.72 10.41 1.38
C SER A 567 27.73 11.53 1.03
N VAL A 568 26.45 11.16 0.90
CA VAL A 568 25.36 12.12 0.65
C VAL A 568 24.25 11.91 1.68
N VAL A 569 23.79 13.01 2.27
CA VAL A 569 22.59 13.04 3.13
C VAL A 569 21.50 13.83 2.41
N THR A 570 20.30 13.28 2.33
CA THR A 570 19.13 13.97 1.75
C THR A 570 18.15 14.34 2.83
N VAL A 571 17.36 15.39 2.61
CA VAL A 571 16.27 15.83 3.48
C VAL A 571 15.01 16.00 2.65
N ASP A 572 13.93 15.31 3.04
CA ASP A 572 12.59 15.63 2.55
C ASP A 572 12.12 16.92 3.21
N VAL A 573 11.92 17.96 2.40
CA VAL A 573 11.47 19.30 2.81
C VAL A 573 10.10 19.64 2.21
N SER A 574 9.34 18.63 1.75
CA SER A 574 8.01 18.82 1.16
C SER A 574 7.05 19.57 2.09
N SER A 575 7.04 19.23 3.38
CA SER A 575 6.21 19.89 4.39
C SER A 575 6.69 21.32 4.68
N VAL A 576 8.01 21.54 4.71
CA VAL A 576 8.61 22.89 4.82
C VAL A 576 8.16 23.76 3.64
N LEU A 577 8.37 23.31 2.40
CA LEU A 577 8.06 24.07 1.18
C LEU A 577 6.56 24.36 1.00
N ALA A 578 5.68 23.64 1.69
CA ALA A 578 4.25 23.92 1.67
C ALA A 578 3.84 25.17 2.47
N ARG A 579 4.71 25.66 3.36
CA ARG A 579 4.40 26.71 4.36
C ARG A 579 5.53 27.71 4.61
N ALA A 580 6.72 27.44 4.09
CA ALA A 580 7.90 28.25 4.27
C ALA A 580 8.76 28.20 3.00
N ALA A 581 9.42 29.31 2.70
CA ALA A 581 10.41 29.38 1.63
C ALA A 581 11.80 29.06 2.18
N ILE A 582 12.53 28.16 1.52
CA ILE A 582 13.95 27.92 1.81
C ILE A 582 14.75 29.18 1.42
N GLU A 583 15.64 29.61 2.30
CA GLU A 583 16.47 30.79 2.12
C GLU A 583 17.62 30.53 1.12
N GLU A 584 17.83 31.46 0.19
CA GLU A 584 18.87 31.40 -0.83
C GLU A 584 19.88 32.56 -0.65
N PRO A 585 21.18 32.35 -0.98
CA PRO A 585 21.76 31.14 -1.55
C PRO A 585 21.96 30.00 -0.54
N LEU A 586 21.75 28.76 -0.96
CA LEU A 586 22.11 27.57 -0.19
C LEU A 586 23.62 27.54 0.13
N ALA A 587 23.97 26.96 1.29
CA ALA A 587 25.36 26.73 1.67
C ALA A 587 26.07 25.77 0.70
N GLU A 588 27.39 25.87 0.61
CA GLU A 588 28.20 25.00 -0.26
C GLU A 588 27.95 23.51 0.06
N GLY A 589 27.76 22.71 -0.98
CA GLY A 589 27.45 21.29 -0.87
C GLY A 589 25.96 20.96 -0.75
N LEU A 590 25.08 21.95 -0.57
CA LEU A 590 23.62 21.75 -0.62
C LEU A 590 23.05 22.02 -2.01
N THR A 591 22.11 21.18 -2.42
CA THR A 591 21.34 21.34 -3.66
C THR A 591 19.88 20.97 -3.42
N LEU A 592 18.94 21.78 -3.90
CA LEU A 592 17.50 21.51 -3.81
C LEU A 592 16.97 21.08 -5.18
N ASP A 593 16.39 19.88 -5.25
CA ASP A 593 15.66 19.39 -6.43
C ASP A 593 14.23 19.02 -6.04
N GLY A 594 13.25 19.81 -6.50
CA GLY A 594 11.86 19.67 -6.10
C GLY A 594 11.67 19.82 -4.59
N THR A 595 11.39 18.70 -3.91
CA THR A 595 11.18 18.63 -2.45
C THR A 595 12.31 17.94 -1.70
N THR A 596 13.42 17.65 -2.37
CA THR A 596 14.56 16.93 -1.79
C THR A 596 15.79 17.83 -1.75
N LEU A 597 16.26 18.11 -0.55
CA LEU A 597 17.51 18.83 -0.31
C LEU A 597 18.65 17.81 -0.13
N SER A 598 19.65 17.83 -1.00
CA SER A 598 20.80 16.93 -0.95
C SER A 598 22.04 17.66 -0.46
N TRP A 599 22.72 17.07 0.52
CA TRP A 599 24.00 17.51 1.06
C TRP A 599 25.10 16.53 0.67
N ALA A 600 26.01 16.99 -0.20
CA ALA A 600 27.29 16.31 -0.42
C ALA A 600 28.19 16.57 0.79
N VAL A 601 28.39 15.54 1.63
CA VAL A 601 29.18 15.66 2.85
C VAL A 601 30.64 15.96 2.46
N PRO A 602 31.24 17.04 2.97
CA PRO A 602 32.65 17.33 2.69
C PRO A 602 33.56 16.20 3.15
N ALA A 603 34.81 16.20 2.70
CA ALA A 603 35.78 15.20 3.16
C ALA A 603 35.94 15.25 4.69
N THR A 604 35.56 14.17 5.39
CA THR A 604 35.53 14.11 6.86
C THR A 604 36.44 12.99 7.35
N ALA A 605 37.48 13.33 8.10
CA ALA A 605 38.37 12.35 8.71
C ALA A 605 37.63 11.41 9.68
N THR A 606 38.15 10.21 9.89
CA THR A 606 37.60 9.24 10.86
C THR A 606 37.49 9.84 12.26
N GLY A 607 36.32 9.68 12.89
CA GLY A 607 36.02 10.24 14.21
C GLY A 607 35.76 11.75 14.24
N ALA A 608 35.79 12.43 13.08
CA ALA A 608 35.40 13.83 12.96
C ALA A 608 33.94 13.97 12.51
N SER A 609 33.38 15.17 12.66
CA SER A 609 32.06 15.52 12.15
C SER A 609 32.13 16.70 11.19
N SER A 610 31.26 16.68 10.19
CA SER A 610 30.96 17.85 9.36
C SER A 610 29.53 18.28 9.63
N THR A 611 29.26 19.58 9.48
CA THR A 611 27.91 20.14 9.61
C THR A 611 27.61 21.10 8.48
N VAL A 612 26.34 21.22 8.13
CA VAL A 612 25.83 22.27 7.24
C VAL A 612 24.47 22.73 7.76
N ALA A 613 24.15 24.00 7.55
CA ALA A 613 22.86 24.56 7.91
C ALA A 613 22.12 25.07 6.68
N PHE A 614 20.80 24.96 6.70
CA PHE A 614 19.90 25.66 5.80
C PHE A 614 18.76 26.27 6.61
N ALA A 615 18.15 27.33 6.12
CA ALA A 615 17.05 27.98 6.81
C ALA A 615 15.81 28.06 5.92
N ALA A 616 14.65 28.14 6.57
CA ALA A 616 13.39 28.43 5.93
C ALA A 616 12.68 29.57 6.68
N VAL A 617 11.99 30.42 5.93
CA VAL A 617 11.18 31.52 6.49
C VAL A 617 9.71 31.19 6.27
N VAL A 618 8.93 31.18 7.34
CA VAL A 618 7.50 30.88 7.29
C VAL A 618 6.77 31.91 6.43
N ASP A 619 6.01 31.44 5.44
CA ASP A 619 5.32 32.31 4.49
C ASP A 619 4.27 33.19 5.17
N ASP A 620 4.07 34.40 4.67
CA ASP A 620 3.04 35.33 5.17
C ASP A 620 1.60 34.77 5.07
N ALA A 621 1.39 33.80 4.17
CA ALA A 621 0.12 33.13 4.00
C ALA A 621 -0.05 31.91 4.91
N ALA A 622 1.02 31.42 5.54
CA ALA A 622 1.01 30.20 6.32
C ALA A 622 0.10 30.30 7.56
N SER A 623 -0.56 29.19 7.88
CA SER A 623 -1.43 29.05 9.05
C SER A 623 -1.67 27.57 9.31
N GLY A 624 -1.36 27.11 10.52
CA GLY A 624 -1.59 25.72 10.95
C GLY A 624 -0.78 24.65 10.21
N GLY A 625 -0.81 23.43 10.74
CA GLY A 625 0.01 22.31 10.27
C GLY A 625 1.46 22.41 10.73
N THR A 626 2.33 21.58 10.18
CA THR A 626 3.72 21.44 10.62
C THR A 626 4.73 21.85 9.54
N LEU A 627 5.93 22.23 9.97
CA LEU A 627 7.15 22.21 9.17
C LEU A 627 7.89 20.92 9.52
N GLU A 628 7.74 19.91 8.67
CA GLU A 628 8.46 18.64 8.83
C GLU A 628 9.64 18.58 7.87
N ALA A 629 10.81 18.26 8.43
CA ALA A 629 12.01 17.97 7.67
C ALA A 629 12.57 16.63 8.14
N GLN A 630 12.81 15.72 7.20
CA GLN A 630 13.26 14.36 7.48
C GLN A 630 14.51 14.02 6.69
N ALA A 631 15.66 13.86 7.36
CA ALA A 631 16.91 13.46 6.73
C ALA A 631 17.08 11.94 6.62
N THR A 632 17.77 11.50 5.57
CA THR A 632 18.18 10.12 5.32
C THR A 632 19.57 10.11 4.67
N VAL A 633 20.41 9.13 5.00
CA VAL A 633 21.69 8.94 4.30
C VAL A 633 21.37 8.26 2.96
N ALA A 634 21.70 8.89 1.84
CA ALA A 634 21.36 8.41 0.50
C ALA A 634 22.39 7.40 -0.05
N THR A 635 23.66 7.57 0.30
CA THR A 635 24.72 6.61 -0.03
C THR A 635 24.62 5.34 0.81
N LEU A 636 25.30 4.28 0.36
CA LEU A 636 25.57 3.11 1.20
C LEU A 636 26.41 3.53 2.40
N GLY A 637 26.20 2.83 3.50
CA GLY A 637 26.90 3.13 4.73
C GLY A 637 26.29 4.33 5.44
N GLY A 638 25.85 4.07 6.66
CA GLY A 638 25.47 5.11 7.59
C GLY A 638 24.06 4.99 8.11
N THR A 639 23.89 5.51 9.32
CA THR A 639 22.64 5.47 10.05
C THR A 639 22.18 6.88 10.35
N CYS A 640 20.93 6.98 10.76
CA CYS A 640 20.34 8.21 11.24
C CYS A 640 19.84 7.98 12.66
N VAL A 641 20.26 8.82 13.61
CA VAL A 641 19.82 8.73 15.02
C VAL A 641 18.66 9.67 15.34
N SER A 642 18.69 10.88 14.79
CA SER A 642 17.68 11.92 15.02
C SER A 642 17.62 12.79 13.78
N CYS A 643 16.88 12.35 12.75
CA CYS A 643 16.81 13.09 11.48
C CYS A 643 15.45 13.67 11.17
N GLY A 644 14.50 13.59 12.10
CA GLY A 644 13.18 14.21 11.95
C GLY A 644 13.06 15.43 12.85
N THR A 645 12.66 16.56 12.28
CA THR A 645 12.19 17.73 13.03
C THR A 645 10.78 18.05 12.62
N SER A 646 9.89 18.36 13.58
CA SER A 646 8.53 18.79 13.32
C SER A 646 8.20 19.99 14.19
N LEU A 647 7.86 21.12 13.56
CA LEU A 647 7.50 22.37 14.24
C LEU A 647 6.08 22.76 13.86
N GLU A 648 5.23 23.02 14.85
CA GLU A 648 3.87 23.51 14.62
C GLU A 648 3.89 24.95 14.07
N VAL A 649 3.08 25.21 13.06
CA VAL A 649 2.85 26.57 12.54
C VAL A 649 1.64 27.16 13.25
N THR A 650 1.82 28.36 13.82
CA THR A 650 0.76 29.07 14.53
C THR A 650 -0.50 29.19 13.66
N GLU A 651 -1.67 28.86 14.22
CA GLU A 651 -2.94 29.10 13.55
C GLU A 651 -3.36 30.56 13.66
N TYR A 652 -3.78 31.15 12.55
CA TYR A 652 -4.27 32.50 12.48
C TYR A 652 -5.76 32.52 12.09
N GLU A 653 -6.46 33.59 12.48
CA GLU A 653 -7.81 33.85 11.98
C GLU A 653 -7.83 34.10 10.47
N LEU A 654 -8.95 33.73 9.84
CA LEU A 654 -9.21 34.05 8.43
C LEU A 654 -9.30 35.57 8.23
N SER A 655 -8.46 36.10 7.34
CA SER A 655 -8.48 37.50 6.95
C SER A 655 -8.34 37.64 5.43
N PRO A 656 -9.13 38.50 4.76
CA PRO A 656 -10.20 39.31 5.36
C PRO A 656 -11.43 38.47 5.74
N ALA A 657 -12.18 38.90 6.75
CA ALA A 657 -13.49 38.35 7.13
C ALA A 657 -14.60 39.40 6.93
N PRO A 658 -15.00 39.71 5.68
CA PRO A 658 -15.99 40.74 5.41
C PRO A 658 -17.33 40.45 6.08
N LYS A 659 -17.99 41.52 6.55
CA LYS A 659 -19.36 41.42 7.05
C LYS A 659 -20.29 40.86 5.96
N PRO A 660 -21.11 39.86 6.28
CA PRO A 660 -22.12 39.37 5.34
C PRO A 660 -23.18 40.44 5.10
N THR A 661 -23.69 40.52 3.87
CA THR A 661 -24.82 41.40 3.55
C THR A 661 -26.12 40.62 3.58
N VAL A 662 -27.20 41.27 4.03
CA VAL A 662 -28.55 40.69 4.08
C VAL A 662 -29.39 41.35 3.01
N SER A 663 -29.96 40.54 2.11
CA SER A 663 -30.86 40.97 1.04
C SER A 663 -32.27 40.41 1.24
N GLY A 664 -33.27 41.10 0.72
CA GLY A 664 -34.69 40.75 0.88
C GLY A 664 -35.44 41.71 1.82
N PRO A 665 -36.78 41.76 1.75
CA PRO A 665 -37.58 42.64 2.58
C PRO A 665 -37.65 42.12 4.03
N ALA A 666 -37.30 42.96 5.01
CA ALA A 666 -37.49 42.67 6.43
C ALA A 666 -38.99 42.75 6.78
N ARG A 667 -39.74 41.69 6.46
CA ARG A 667 -41.19 41.61 6.65
C ARG A 667 -41.59 40.17 6.98
N ALA A 668 -42.52 40.01 7.91
CA ALA A 668 -43.02 38.68 8.28
C ALA A 668 -43.59 37.94 7.06
N GLY A 669 -43.21 36.67 6.90
CA GLY A 669 -43.59 35.80 5.78
C GLY A 669 -42.69 35.88 4.54
N GLU A 670 -41.75 36.83 4.50
CA GLU A 670 -40.76 36.96 3.43
C GLU A 670 -39.44 36.24 3.78
N THR A 671 -38.54 36.11 2.82
CA THR A 671 -37.23 35.47 3.01
C THR A 671 -36.09 36.48 2.92
N LEU A 672 -35.22 36.49 3.91
CA LEU A 672 -33.93 37.16 3.89
C LEU A 672 -32.84 36.20 3.41
N THR A 673 -31.85 36.70 2.68
CA THR A 673 -30.72 35.91 2.14
C THR A 673 -29.39 36.55 2.52
N ALA A 674 -28.50 35.77 3.13
CA ALA A 674 -27.15 36.17 3.48
C ALA A 674 -26.19 35.99 2.29
N GLN A 675 -25.33 36.98 2.05
CA GLN A 675 -24.24 36.90 1.08
C GLN A 675 -22.90 37.15 1.77
N ALA A 676 -22.01 36.15 1.72
CA ALA A 676 -20.68 36.18 2.31
C ALA A 676 -19.58 36.24 1.24
N ALA A 677 -19.55 37.33 0.47
CA ALA A 677 -18.54 37.53 -0.58
C ALA A 677 -17.25 38.16 -0.02
N GLY A 678 -16.11 37.88 -0.65
CA GLY A 678 -14.82 38.50 -0.36
C GLY A 678 -13.99 37.83 0.75
N TRP A 679 -14.41 36.67 1.25
CA TRP A 679 -13.56 35.80 2.07
C TRP A 679 -12.50 35.12 1.21
N PRO A 680 -11.37 34.66 1.81
CA PRO A 680 -10.36 33.88 1.10
C PRO A 680 -10.95 32.70 0.33
N GLU A 681 -10.33 32.37 -0.80
CA GLU A 681 -10.74 31.22 -1.61
C GLU A 681 -10.63 29.91 -0.81
N GLY A 682 -11.59 29.01 -1.03
CA GLY A 682 -11.70 27.72 -0.32
C GLY A 682 -12.36 27.79 1.06
N THR A 683 -12.82 28.96 1.53
CA THR A 683 -13.56 29.08 2.79
C THR A 683 -14.95 28.46 2.69
N THR A 684 -15.31 27.65 3.68
CA THR A 684 -16.66 27.11 3.89
C THR A 684 -17.41 27.95 4.92
N PHE A 685 -18.75 28.02 4.82
CA PHE A 685 -19.56 28.92 5.65
C PHE A 685 -20.64 28.19 6.43
N ALA A 686 -20.77 28.54 7.70
CA ALA A 686 -21.93 28.24 8.53
C ALA A 686 -22.65 29.54 8.92
N TYR A 687 -23.99 29.50 8.96
CA TYR A 687 -24.82 30.67 9.26
C TYR A 687 -25.52 30.50 10.61
N GLN A 688 -25.78 31.60 11.29
CA GLN A 688 -26.69 31.65 12.42
C GLN A 688 -27.46 32.98 12.39
N TRP A 689 -28.77 32.90 12.14
CA TRP A 689 -29.65 34.07 12.15
C TRP A 689 -30.07 34.44 13.57
N SER A 690 -30.23 35.74 13.81
CA SER A 690 -30.66 36.30 15.09
C SER A 690 -31.74 37.34 14.90
N VAL A 691 -32.71 37.37 15.80
CA VAL A 691 -33.81 38.35 15.84
C VAL A 691 -33.70 39.13 17.13
N GLY A 692 -33.60 40.47 17.06
CA GLY A 692 -33.45 41.31 18.24
C GLY A 692 -32.20 40.99 19.08
N GLY A 693 -31.13 40.51 18.42
CA GLY A 693 -29.87 40.11 19.05
C GLY A 693 -29.85 38.70 19.67
N LYS A 694 -30.93 37.93 19.59
CA LYS A 694 -30.99 36.54 20.07
C LYS A 694 -30.95 35.55 18.90
N PRO A 695 -30.12 34.50 18.96
CA PRO A 695 -30.08 33.47 17.92
C PRO A 695 -31.44 32.76 17.83
N VAL A 696 -31.85 32.44 16.60
CA VAL A 696 -33.05 31.65 16.34
C VAL A 696 -32.64 30.19 16.13
N ASP A 697 -33.19 29.30 16.94
CA ASP A 697 -32.89 27.87 16.88
C ASP A 697 -33.17 27.29 15.49
N GLY A 698 -32.22 26.53 14.95
CA GLY A 698 -32.31 25.89 13.63
C GLY A 698 -32.18 26.84 12.43
N ALA A 699 -32.05 28.15 12.64
CA ALA A 699 -31.88 29.11 11.57
C ALA A 699 -30.41 29.19 11.11
N THR A 700 -29.93 28.12 10.48
CA THR A 700 -28.52 27.93 10.07
C THR A 700 -28.29 27.87 8.57
N ALA A 701 -29.34 28.01 7.76
CA ALA A 701 -29.26 28.09 6.31
C ALA A 701 -28.80 29.49 5.84
N GLN A 702 -28.32 29.57 4.60
CA GLN A 702 -27.98 30.84 3.94
C GLN A 702 -29.20 31.78 3.82
N THR A 703 -30.41 31.22 3.83
CA THR A 703 -31.68 31.95 3.78
C THR A 703 -32.45 31.82 5.10
N PHE A 704 -33.21 32.86 5.46
CA PHE A 704 -34.04 32.89 6.66
C PHE A 704 -35.45 33.38 6.33
N ALA A 705 -36.43 32.50 6.53
CA ALA A 705 -37.84 32.88 6.47
C ALA A 705 -38.20 33.67 7.74
N VAL A 706 -38.64 34.91 7.57
CA VAL A 706 -38.88 35.84 8.68
C VAL A 706 -40.20 35.46 9.39
N PRO A 707 -40.15 35.01 10.65
CA PRO A 707 -41.36 34.61 11.35
C PRO A 707 -42.17 35.84 11.81
N GLU A 708 -43.47 35.66 12.05
CA GLU A 708 -44.32 36.73 12.63
C GLU A 708 -43.81 37.21 13.99
N THR A 709 -43.17 36.33 14.77
CA THR A 709 -42.57 36.67 16.07
C THR A 709 -41.41 37.67 15.95
N ALA A 710 -40.87 37.89 14.75
CA ALA A 710 -39.80 38.86 14.52
C ALA A 710 -40.31 40.30 14.33
N VAL A 711 -41.62 40.52 14.14
CA VAL A 711 -42.19 41.86 13.88
C VAL A 711 -41.74 42.87 14.94
N GLY A 712 -41.25 44.02 14.49
CA GLY A 712 -40.71 45.09 15.34
C GLY A 712 -39.27 44.90 15.79
N SER A 713 -38.63 43.74 15.53
CA SER A 713 -37.22 43.49 15.83
C SER A 713 -36.37 43.52 14.56
N PRO A 714 -35.12 44.02 14.61
CA PRO A 714 -34.17 43.87 13.50
C PRO A 714 -33.66 42.43 13.41
N VAL A 715 -33.25 42.02 12.22
CA VAL A 715 -32.62 40.71 11.96
C VAL A 715 -31.15 40.90 11.63
N THR A 716 -30.29 40.03 12.15
CA THR A 716 -28.87 39.92 11.77
C THR A 716 -28.52 38.47 11.44
N VAL A 717 -27.43 38.27 10.71
CA VAL A 717 -26.83 36.94 10.50
C VAL A 717 -25.36 36.97 10.87
N THR A 718 -24.91 35.99 11.65
CA THR A 718 -23.49 35.72 11.87
C THR A 718 -23.06 34.61 10.94
N VAL A 719 -22.03 34.87 10.13
CA VAL A 719 -21.37 33.88 9.29
C VAL A 719 -20.07 33.46 9.95
N THR A 720 -19.87 32.15 10.12
CA THR A 720 -18.60 31.57 10.54
C THR A 720 -17.91 31.00 9.32
N GLY A 721 -16.76 31.55 8.96
CA GLY A 721 -15.88 31.01 7.92
C GLY A 721 -14.94 29.97 8.50
N THR A 722 -14.75 28.85 7.80
CA THR A 722 -13.80 27.80 8.18
C THR A 722 -12.97 27.39 6.97
N LYS A 723 -11.64 27.31 7.17
CA LYS A 723 -10.66 26.86 6.19
C LYS A 723 -9.60 26.04 6.94
N ALA A 724 -9.19 24.91 6.37
CA ALA A 724 -8.16 24.06 7.00
C ALA A 724 -6.89 24.88 7.29
N GLY A 725 -6.32 24.71 8.48
CA GLY A 725 -5.16 25.46 8.97
C GLY A 725 -5.46 26.84 9.57
N TYR A 726 -6.71 27.33 9.53
CA TYR A 726 -7.09 28.63 10.11
C TYR A 726 -8.12 28.46 11.23
N LEU A 727 -8.05 29.37 12.21
CA LEU A 727 -9.06 29.46 13.26
C LEU A 727 -10.42 29.86 12.66
N PRO A 728 -11.54 29.27 13.09
CA PRO A 728 -12.87 29.68 12.65
C PRO A 728 -13.14 31.15 13.00
N THR A 729 -13.36 31.98 11.97
CA THR A 729 -13.59 33.42 12.13
C THR A 729 -15.04 33.76 11.90
N LYS A 730 -15.59 34.67 12.71
CA LYS A 730 -17.01 35.08 12.64
C LYS A 730 -17.13 36.52 12.15
N ALA A 731 -18.08 36.78 11.26
CA ALA A 731 -18.49 38.12 10.89
C ALA A 731 -20.02 38.25 10.94
N THR A 732 -20.53 39.32 11.55
CA THR A 732 -21.97 39.58 11.69
C THR A 732 -22.40 40.69 10.74
N SER A 733 -23.55 40.51 10.08
CA SER A 733 -24.14 41.53 9.22
C SER A 733 -24.53 42.78 10.01
N ASP A 734 -24.68 43.90 9.31
CA ASP A 734 -25.45 45.01 9.87
C ASP A 734 -26.92 44.60 10.06
N PRO A 735 -27.63 45.18 11.04
CA PRO A 735 -29.03 44.87 11.30
C PRO A 735 -29.93 45.35 10.16
N THR A 736 -30.93 44.54 9.78
CA THR A 736 -32.00 45.01 8.90
C THR A 736 -32.82 46.11 9.58
N ALA A 737 -33.64 46.83 8.80
CA ALA A 737 -34.76 47.57 9.38
C ALA A 737 -35.65 46.64 10.24
N PRO A 738 -36.34 47.17 11.27
CA PRO A 738 -37.28 46.39 12.05
C PRO A 738 -38.30 45.68 11.16
N VAL A 739 -38.55 44.40 11.43
CA VAL A 739 -39.44 43.58 10.61
C VAL A 739 -40.85 44.16 10.60
N ALA A 740 -41.37 44.43 9.41
CA ALA A 740 -42.75 44.90 9.22
C ALA A 740 -43.77 43.75 9.28
N PRO A 741 -45.03 44.00 9.69
CA PRO A 741 -46.10 43.01 9.60
C PRO A 741 -46.48 42.68 8.14
N ALA A 742 -47.04 41.50 7.93
CA ALA A 742 -47.57 41.09 6.63
C ALA A 742 -48.78 41.95 6.20
N PRO A 743 -48.95 42.27 4.89
CA PRO A 743 -50.09 43.06 4.41
C PRO A 743 -51.41 42.25 4.42
N LYS A 744 -52.54 42.90 4.77
CA LYS A 744 -53.88 42.28 4.81
C LYS A 744 -54.45 42.02 3.38
N PRO A 745 -55.10 40.87 3.11
CA PRO A 745 -55.78 40.61 1.84
C PRO A 745 -57.03 41.49 1.61
N GLY A 746 -57.32 41.88 0.36
CA GLY A 746 -58.52 42.65 -0.05
C GLY A 746 -59.74 41.78 -0.41
N PRO A 747 -60.91 42.39 -0.72
CA PRO A 747 -62.19 41.68 -0.94
C PRO A 747 -62.32 40.92 -2.27
N PHE A 748 -61.46 41.19 -3.26
CA PHE A 748 -61.41 40.45 -4.53
C PHE A 748 -60.12 39.65 -4.63
N ARG A 749 -60.24 38.39 -5.05
CA ARG A 749 -59.12 37.45 -5.07
C ARG A 749 -58.03 37.83 -6.09
N ASP A 750 -58.45 38.33 -7.25
CA ASP A 750 -57.56 38.76 -8.33
C ASP A 750 -57.02 40.19 -8.15
N VAL A 751 -57.28 40.83 -7.00
CA VAL A 751 -56.79 42.16 -6.64
C VAL A 751 -55.86 42.04 -5.44
N THR A 752 -54.57 41.85 -5.71
CA THR A 752 -53.51 41.88 -4.71
C THR A 752 -53.12 43.33 -4.37
N PRO A 753 -52.41 43.58 -3.25
CA PRO A 753 -51.88 44.91 -2.95
C PRO A 753 -51.02 45.52 -4.07
N SER A 754 -50.35 44.69 -4.89
CA SER A 754 -49.54 45.11 -6.04
C SER A 754 -50.34 45.35 -7.34
N THR A 755 -51.64 45.05 -7.35
CA THR A 755 -52.50 45.28 -8.52
C THR A 755 -52.66 46.78 -8.78
N LYS A 756 -52.57 47.20 -10.05
CA LYS A 756 -52.71 48.61 -10.43
C LYS A 756 -54.12 49.10 -10.08
N PHE A 757 -54.20 50.25 -9.40
CA PHE A 757 -55.43 50.79 -8.84
C PHE A 757 -56.13 49.90 -7.79
N SER A 758 -55.40 49.02 -7.10
CA SER A 758 -55.95 48.14 -6.05
C SER A 758 -56.69 48.91 -4.96
N LYS A 759 -56.17 50.08 -4.56
CA LYS A 759 -56.82 50.98 -3.60
C LYS A 759 -58.20 51.44 -4.09
N GLU A 760 -58.29 51.93 -5.32
CA GLU A 760 -59.52 52.44 -5.92
C GLU A 760 -60.54 51.32 -6.19
N ILE A 761 -60.06 50.14 -6.59
CA ILE A 761 -60.89 48.95 -6.78
C ILE A 761 -61.48 48.46 -5.45
N ASN A 762 -60.67 48.40 -4.39
CA ASN A 762 -61.13 48.00 -3.05
C ASN A 762 -62.13 49.02 -2.48
N TRP A 763 -61.89 50.31 -2.66
CA TRP A 763 -62.85 51.35 -2.31
C TRP A 763 -64.20 51.16 -3.02
N MET A 764 -64.20 50.85 -4.33
CA MET A 764 -65.45 50.59 -5.05
C MET A 764 -66.22 49.38 -4.48
N ALA A 765 -65.52 48.38 -3.94
CA ALA A 765 -66.14 47.25 -3.26
C ALA A 765 -66.79 47.68 -1.94
N GLU A 766 -66.03 48.40 -1.11
CA GLU A 766 -66.46 48.90 0.19
C GLU A 766 -67.65 49.88 0.06
N ALA A 767 -67.63 50.73 -0.96
CA ALA A 767 -68.71 51.66 -1.29
C ALA A 767 -69.94 50.96 -1.94
N GLY A 768 -69.90 49.64 -2.16
CA GLY A 768 -70.99 48.88 -2.78
C GLY A 768 -71.19 49.15 -4.29
N LEU A 769 -70.25 49.84 -4.93
CA LEU A 769 -70.30 50.22 -6.34
C LEU A 769 -69.92 49.03 -7.24
N ALA A 770 -68.98 48.20 -6.80
CA ALA A 770 -68.54 46.99 -7.48
C ALA A 770 -68.76 45.74 -6.61
N THR A 771 -69.48 44.75 -7.16
CA THR A 771 -69.78 43.49 -6.47
C THR A 771 -68.87 42.33 -6.89
N GLY A 772 -67.99 42.54 -7.86
CA GLY A 772 -67.19 41.49 -8.49
C GLY A 772 -68.02 40.49 -9.31
N ILE A 773 -67.33 39.54 -9.94
CA ILE A 773 -67.88 38.41 -10.67
C ILE A 773 -67.74 37.19 -9.76
N ARG A 774 -68.89 36.64 -9.34
CA ARG A 774 -68.93 35.43 -8.52
C ARG A 774 -68.38 34.26 -9.32
N LYS A 775 -67.37 33.59 -8.78
CA LYS A 775 -66.77 32.37 -9.32
C LYS A 775 -66.69 31.31 -8.22
N THR A 776 -66.40 30.08 -8.62
CA THR A 776 -66.28 28.94 -7.73
C THR A 776 -65.02 28.17 -8.12
N ASP A 777 -64.18 27.81 -7.14
CA ASP A 777 -62.97 27.03 -7.43
C ASP A 777 -63.28 25.54 -7.55
N ALA A 778 -62.26 24.75 -7.86
CA ALA A 778 -62.37 23.30 -7.99
C ALA A 778 -62.85 22.61 -6.71
N ASN A 779 -62.77 23.28 -5.56
CA ASN A 779 -63.16 22.76 -4.25
C ASN A 779 -64.56 23.25 -3.81
N GLY A 780 -65.29 23.95 -4.68
CA GLY A 780 -66.62 24.47 -4.38
C GLY A 780 -66.64 25.78 -3.59
N ALA A 781 -65.48 26.38 -3.29
CA ALA A 781 -65.42 27.64 -2.55
C ALA A 781 -65.78 28.82 -3.46
N VAL A 782 -66.67 29.68 -2.98
CA VAL A 782 -67.16 30.85 -3.70
C VAL A 782 -66.22 32.03 -3.45
N TYR A 783 -65.74 32.65 -4.52
CA TYR A 783 -64.93 33.87 -4.46
C TYR A 783 -65.39 34.87 -5.51
N PHE A 784 -64.91 36.11 -5.41
CA PHE A 784 -65.24 37.18 -6.34
C PHE A 784 -63.97 37.72 -7.00
N ASP A 785 -63.96 37.73 -8.33
CA ASP A 785 -62.91 38.39 -9.13
C ASP A 785 -63.43 39.75 -9.62
N TYR A 786 -62.59 40.77 -9.61
CA TYR A 786 -62.90 42.09 -10.16
C TYR A 786 -62.64 42.18 -11.66
N GLU A 787 -61.70 41.40 -12.18
CA GLU A 787 -61.17 41.39 -13.57
C GLU A 787 -60.68 42.77 -14.06
N PRO A 788 -59.64 43.37 -13.43
CA PRO A 788 -59.22 44.76 -13.62
C PRO A 788 -59.01 45.21 -15.08
N LYS A 789 -58.45 44.33 -15.91
CA LYS A 789 -58.05 44.64 -17.29
C LYS A 789 -59.16 44.52 -18.33
N THR A 790 -60.33 43.98 -17.97
CA THR A 790 -61.41 43.77 -18.95
C THR A 790 -62.11 45.07 -19.33
N ALA A 791 -62.57 45.18 -20.58
CA ALA A 791 -63.26 46.37 -21.09
C ALA A 791 -64.67 46.49 -20.50
N VAL A 792 -65.10 47.72 -20.21
CA VAL A 792 -66.42 48.01 -19.64
C VAL A 792 -67.45 48.22 -20.75
N THR A 793 -68.61 47.58 -20.63
CA THR A 793 -69.77 47.81 -21.53
C THR A 793 -70.59 49.03 -21.09
N ARG A 794 -71.34 49.61 -22.01
CA ARG A 794 -72.17 50.80 -21.74
C ARG A 794 -73.22 50.54 -20.65
N GLU A 795 -73.86 49.37 -20.67
CA GLU A 795 -74.80 48.97 -19.61
C GLU A 795 -74.13 48.82 -18.23
N ALA A 796 -72.86 48.39 -18.19
CA ALA A 796 -72.12 48.27 -16.93
C ALA A 796 -71.80 49.65 -16.36
N VAL A 797 -71.42 50.62 -17.20
CA VAL A 797 -71.26 52.03 -16.78
C VAL A 797 -72.57 52.58 -16.21
N ALA A 798 -73.71 52.28 -16.83
CA ALA A 798 -75.01 52.66 -16.28
C ALA A 798 -75.24 52.09 -14.88
N ALA A 799 -74.88 50.82 -14.65
CA ALA A 799 -74.99 50.20 -13.34
C ALA A 799 -74.08 50.86 -12.29
N PHE A 800 -72.85 51.23 -12.65
CA PHE A 800 -71.95 51.92 -11.73
C PHE A 800 -72.45 53.32 -11.36
N LEU A 801 -72.81 54.13 -12.37
CA LEU A 801 -73.31 55.49 -12.14
C LEU A 801 -74.66 55.50 -11.42
N PHE A 802 -75.54 54.54 -11.72
CA PHE A 802 -76.81 54.41 -11.01
C PHE A 802 -76.62 54.09 -9.53
N ARG A 803 -75.70 53.18 -9.18
CA ARG A 803 -75.38 52.89 -7.77
C ARG A 803 -74.75 54.09 -7.06
N LEU A 804 -74.01 54.91 -7.80
CA LEU A 804 -73.36 56.08 -7.25
C LEU A 804 -74.35 57.23 -6.99
N GLU A 805 -75.27 57.51 -7.92
CA GLU A 805 -76.03 58.78 -7.90
C GLU A 805 -77.55 58.66 -7.99
N ALA A 806 -78.10 57.50 -8.36
CA ALA A 806 -79.53 57.42 -8.59
C ALA A 806 -80.33 57.63 -7.29
N PRO A 807 -81.42 58.43 -7.31
CA PRO A 807 -82.29 58.59 -6.17
C PRO A 807 -82.82 57.23 -5.68
N ARG A 808 -82.83 57.02 -4.36
CA ARG A 808 -83.42 55.81 -3.75
C ARG A 808 -84.90 55.71 -4.15
N GLY A 809 -85.29 54.57 -4.74
CA GLY A 809 -86.67 54.31 -5.16
C GLY A 809 -87.00 54.68 -6.62
N TYR A 810 -86.01 55.01 -7.45
CA TYR A 810 -86.22 55.27 -8.88
C TYR A 810 -87.01 54.14 -9.58
N THR A 811 -88.08 54.51 -10.26
CA THR A 811 -88.92 53.60 -11.06
C THR A 811 -88.80 53.96 -12.53
N ALA A 812 -88.35 53.02 -13.35
CA ALA A 812 -88.15 53.24 -14.78
C ALA A 812 -89.50 53.38 -15.53
N PRO A 813 -89.56 54.19 -16.59
CA PRO A 813 -90.77 54.36 -17.39
C PRO A 813 -91.20 53.02 -18.03
N LYS A 814 -92.51 52.84 -18.20
CA LYS A 814 -93.09 51.65 -18.87
C LYS A 814 -92.73 51.57 -20.36
N VAL A 815 -92.31 52.69 -20.96
CA VAL A 815 -91.91 52.79 -22.35
C VAL A 815 -90.47 53.28 -22.39
N SER A 816 -89.59 52.51 -23.04
CA SER A 816 -88.17 52.82 -23.13
C SER A 816 -87.92 54.13 -23.89
N PRO A 817 -86.98 54.99 -23.44
CA PRO A 817 -86.53 56.14 -24.21
C PRO A 817 -85.63 55.75 -25.40
N PHE A 818 -85.12 54.51 -25.42
CA PHE A 818 -84.26 53.99 -26.49
C PHE A 818 -84.97 52.90 -27.30
N ALA A 819 -84.61 52.75 -28.58
CA ALA A 819 -85.24 51.77 -29.46
C ALA A 819 -84.74 50.33 -29.22
N ASP A 820 -83.50 50.16 -28.74
CA ASP A 820 -82.80 48.88 -28.58
C ASP A 820 -82.72 48.38 -27.13
N VAL A 821 -83.43 49.01 -26.20
CA VAL A 821 -83.52 48.57 -24.80
C VAL A 821 -84.99 48.46 -24.41
N ARG A 822 -85.42 47.35 -23.82
CA ARG A 822 -86.82 47.04 -23.49
C ARG A 822 -87.04 46.95 -21.97
N PRO A 823 -88.24 47.29 -21.47
CA PRO A 823 -88.61 47.00 -20.08
C PRO A 823 -88.41 45.52 -19.76
N GLY A 824 -87.59 45.22 -18.75
CA GLY A 824 -87.21 43.86 -18.34
C GLY A 824 -85.79 43.45 -18.72
N ASP A 825 -85.13 44.17 -19.63
CA ASP A 825 -83.73 43.90 -19.95
C ASP A 825 -82.81 44.15 -18.73
N LYS A 826 -81.71 43.40 -18.67
CA LYS A 826 -80.68 43.59 -17.63
C LYS A 826 -80.14 45.03 -17.72
N PHE A 827 -80.20 45.74 -16.59
CA PHE A 827 -79.86 47.16 -16.47
C PHE A 827 -80.81 48.15 -17.16
N TYR A 828 -82.02 47.73 -17.58
CA TYR A 828 -83.02 48.64 -18.16
C TYR A 828 -83.29 49.85 -17.25
N ARG A 829 -83.43 49.61 -15.94
CA ARG A 829 -83.72 50.65 -14.96
C ARG A 829 -82.60 51.68 -14.89
N GLU A 830 -81.36 51.20 -14.84
CA GLU A 830 -80.14 52.00 -14.78
C GLU A 830 -79.96 52.84 -16.06
N ILE A 831 -80.23 52.24 -17.23
CA ILE A 831 -80.13 52.91 -18.53
C ILE A 831 -81.22 53.97 -18.71
N ALA A 832 -82.46 53.67 -18.30
CA ALA A 832 -83.57 54.63 -18.38
C ALA A 832 -83.35 55.84 -17.46
N TRP A 833 -82.85 55.61 -16.24
CA TRP A 833 -82.45 56.67 -15.33
C TRP A 833 -81.38 57.57 -15.94
N MET A 834 -80.34 57.00 -16.56
CA MET A 834 -79.30 57.81 -17.21
C MET A 834 -79.86 58.71 -18.32
N HIS A 835 -80.92 58.30 -19.01
CA HIS A 835 -81.57 59.14 -20.01
C HIS A 835 -82.31 60.31 -19.35
N GLU A 836 -83.13 60.03 -18.32
CA GLU A 836 -83.88 61.06 -17.60
C GLU A 836 -82.97 62.05 -16.85
N ALA A 837 -81.84 61.57 -16.32
CA ALA A 837 -80.79 62.39 -15.72
C ALA A 837 -79.98 63.19 -16.76
N GLY A 838 -80.26 63.04 -18.06
CA GLY A 838 -79.55 63.73 -19.13
C GLY A 838 -78.13 63.22 -19.40
N LEU A 839 -77.72 62.14 -18.73
CA LEU A 839 -76.39 61.54 -18.84
C LEU A 839 -76.23 60.75 -20.14
N ALA A 840 -77.30 60.10 -20.63
CA ALA A 840 -77.31 59.32 -21.87
C ALA A 840 -78.33 59.86 -22.88
N ARG A 841 -77.85 60.32 -24.04
CA ARG A 841 -78.71 60.81 -25.15
C ARG A 841 -78.96 59.76 -26.25
N GLY A 842 -78.20 58.66 -26.24
CA GLY A 842 -78.24 57.63 -27.28
C GLY A 842 -77.62 58.05 -28.62
N ILE A 843 -77.63 57.12 -29.56
CA ILE A 843 -77.14 57.24 -30.93
C ILE A 843 -78.35 57.57 -31.80
N LYS A 844 -78.32 58.73 -32.47
CA LYS A 844 -79.43 59.19 -33.31
C LYS A 844 -79.66 58.22 -34.47
N GLN A 845 -80.91 57.76 -34.62
CA GLN A 845 -81.33 56.91 -35.73
C GLN A 845 -81.95 57.74 -36.87
N PRO A 846 -81.95 57.24 -38.12
CA PRO A 846 -82.56 57.92 -39.27
C PRO A 846 -84.04 58.29 -39.07
N ALA A 847 -84.79 57.50 -38.30
CA ALA A 847 -86.13 57.80 -37.81
C ALA A 847 -86.40 57.05 -36.48
N GLY A 848 -87.25 57.60 -35.60
CA GLY A 848 -87.61 56.98 -34.32
C GLY A 848 -86.71 57.37 -33.14
N LYS A 849 -86.77 56.58 -32.06
CA LYS A 849 -85.98 56.78 -30.84
C LYS A 849 -84.50 56.48 -31.08
N PRO A 850 -83.56 57.11 -30.35
CA PRO A 850 -82.15 56.78 -30.46
C PRO A 850 -81.84 55.38 -29.89
N ASP A 851 -80.73 54.79 -30.29
CA ASP A 851 -80.21 53.54 -29.70
C ASP A 851 -79.26 53.82 -28.54
N TYR A 852 -79.29 52.99 -27.50
CA TYR A 852 -78.34 53.06 -26.40
C TYR A 852 -77.08 52.22 -26.64
N ALA A 853 -77.18 51.09 -27.35
CA ALA A 853 -76.19 50.06 -27.57
C ALA A 853 -75.63 49.45 -26.25
N PRO A 854 -76.44 48.75 -25.44
CA PRO A 854 -76.08 48.36 -24.07
C PRO A 854 -74.84 47.45 -23.97
N LYS A 855 -74.65 46.54 -24.92
CA LYS A 855 -73.51 45.60 -24.94
C LYS A 855 -72.23 46.15 -25.53
N ALA A 856 -72.25 47.31 -26.19
CA ALA A 856 -71.04 47.87 -26.78
C ALA A 856 -70.05 48.32 -25.70
N THR A 857 -68.76 48.10 -25.94
CA THR A 857 -67.70 48.63 -25.09
C THR A 857 -67.68 50.15 -25.19
N ILE A 858 -67.33 50.81 -24.09
CA ILE A 858 -67.23 52.27 -24.05
C ILE A 858 -65.79 52.73 -24.30
N THR A 859 -65.62 53.71 -25.17
CA THR A 859 -64.33 54.37 -25.37
C THR A 859 -64.07 55.40 -24.29
N ARG A 860 -62.78 55.72 -24.06
CA ARG A 860 -62.38 56.71 -23.05
C ARG A 860 -62.97 58.10 -23.32
N GLU A 861 -63.03 58.55 -24.57
CA GLU A 861 -63.68 59.82 -24.94
C GLU A 861 -65.19 59.83 -24.64
N ALA A 862 -65.86 58.69 -24.78
CA ALA A 862 -67.28 58.58 -24.48
C ALA A 862 -67.52 58.66 -22.96
N MET A 863 -66.62 58.09 -22.16
CA MET A 863 -66.64 58.25 -20.70
C MET A 863 -66.43 59.72 -20.30
N ALA A 864 -65.48 60.43 -20.92
CA ALA A 864 -65.32 61.87 -20.68
C ALA A 864 -66.61 62.63 -20.93
N ALA A 865 -67.34 62.28 -21.98
CA ALA A 865 -68.62 62.90 -22.27
C ALA A 865 -69.70 62.58 -21.21
N PHE A 866 -69.70 61.39 -20.61
CA PHE A 866 -70.60 61.07 -19.49
C PHE A 866 -70.24 61.85 -18.23
N MET A 867 -68.97 61.81 -17.82
CA MET A 867 -68.49 62.52 -16.63
C MET A 867 -68.67 64.03 -16.75
N TYR A 868 -68.42 64.60 -17.92
CA TYR A 868 -68.65 66.02 -18.15
C TYR A 868 -70.13 66.40 -18.04
N ARG A 869 -71.05 65.57 -18.55
CA ARG A 869 -72.49 65.83 -18.40
C ARG A 869 -72.97 65.71 -16.96
N LYS A 870 -72.33 64.84 -16.18
CA LYS A 870 -72.60 64.62 -14.76
C LYS A 870 -72.14 65.82 -13.92
N ASP A 871 -70.87 66.21 -14.07
CA ASP A 871 -70.18 67.05 -13.07
C ASP A 871 -69.74 68.43 -13.59
N ALA A 872 -69.70 68.67 -14.89
CA ALA A 872 -69.26 69.96 -15.40
C ALA A 872 -70.36 71.02 -15.22
N ARG A 873 -70.18 71.91 -14.23
CA ARG A 873 -71.01 73.11 -14.08
C ARG A 873 -70.76 74.03 -15.28
N GLY A 874 -71.81 74.63 -15.83
CA GLY A 874 -71.74 75.40 -17.08
C GLY A 874 -70.66 76.50 -17.06
N GLY A 875 -69.94 76.68 -18.18
CA GLY A 875 -68.94 77.74 -18.35
C GLY A 875 -67.50 77.30 -18.61
N PHE A 876 -67.18 76.00 -18.65
CA PHE A 876 -65.83 75.55 -18.98
C PHE A 876 -65.44 75.91 -20.42
N VAL A 877 -64.30 76.61 -20.57
CA VAL A 877 -63.70 76.98 -21.85
C VAL A 877 -62.46 76.13 -22.07
N ALA A 878 -62.48 75.28 -23.11
CA ALA A 878 -61.35 74.41 -23.40
C ALA A 878 -60.11 75.23 -23.83
N PRO A 879 -58.90 74.86 -23.37
CA PRO A 879 -57.69 75.58 -23.70
C PRO A 879 -57.38 75.53 -25.21
N LYS A 880 -56.72 76.58 -25.71
CA LYS A 880 -56.30 76.67 -27.14
C LYS A 880 -55.22 75.64 -27.50
N SER A 881 -54.48 75.14 -26.50
CA SER A 881 -53.54 74.02 -26.66
C SER A 881 -54.00 72.85 -25.82
N SER A 882 -53.98 71.65 -26.41
CA SER A 882 -54.42 70.43 -25.74
C SER A 882 -53.47 70.05 -24.61
N PRO A 883 -53.97 69.62 -23.43
CA PRO A 883 -53.13 69.05 -22.38
C PRO A 883 -52.58 67.66 -22.77
N PHE A 884 -53.19 66.99 -23.75
CA PHE A 884 -52.77 65.67 -24.20
C PHE A 884 -52.04 65.71 -25.55
N ALA A 885 -51.15 64.75 -25.76
CA ALA A 885 -50.34 64.63 -26.97
C ALA A 885 -51.16 64.17 -28.21
N ASP A 886 -52.27 63.45 -27.98
CA ASP A 886 -53.04 62.71 -28.99
C ASP A 886 -54.51 63.19 -29.12
N VAL A 887 -54.84 64.36 -28.58
CA VAL A 887 -56.15 65.00 -28.74
C VAL A 887 -55.91 66.45 -29.18
N ARG A 888 -56.62 66.94 -30.19
CA ARG A 888 -56.43 68.27 -30.79
C ARG A 888 -57.66 69.17 -30.58
N PRO A 889 -57.48 70.50 -30.49
CA PRO A 889 -58.60 71.44 -30.54
C PRO A 889 -59.44 71.22 -31.79
N GLY A 890 -60.72 70.93 -31.62
CA GLY A 890 -61.67 70.61 -32.70
C GLY A 890 -62.06 69.13 -32.79
N ASP A 891 -61.34 68.22 -32.12
CA ASP A 891 -61.71 66.81 -32.05
C ASP A 891 -63.06 66.63 -31.33
N ARG A 892 -63.80 65.58 -31.72
CA ARG A 892 -65.05 65.20 -31.06
C ARG A 892 -64.78 64.90 -29.58
N PHE A 893 -65.50 65.58 -28.70
CA PHE A 893 -65.33 65.56 -27.24
C PHE A 893 -64.05 66.20 -26.70
N TYR A 894 -63.33 67.01 -27.48
CA TYR A 894 -62.11 67.71 -27.02
C TYR A 894 -62.36 68.50 -25.73
N ARG A 895 -63.49 69.22 -25.65
CA ARG A 895 -63.83 70.03 -24.47
C ARG A 895 -64.01 69.16 -23.22
N GLU A 896 -64.72 68.05 -23.35
CA GLU A 896 -65.00 67.10 -22.27
C GLU A 896 -63.71 66.43 -21.78
N ILE A 897 -62.82 66.06 -22.70
CA ILE A 897 -61.51 65.46 -22.38
C ILE A 897 -60.58 66.47 -21.70
N ALA A 898 -60.54 67.71 -22.19
CA ALA A 898 -59.72 68.76 -21.60
C ALA A 898 -60.21 69.12 -20.18
N TRP A 899 -61.52 69.14 -19.96
CA TRP A 899 -62.10 69.34 -18.63
C TRP A 899 -61.74 68.22 -17.65
N MET A 900 -61.72 66.96 -18.10
CA MET A 900 -61.28 65.85 -17.24
C MET A 900 -59.83 66.00 -16.78
N TYR A 901 -58.96 66.59 -17.61
CA TYR A 901 -57.58 66.88 -17.22
C TYR A 901 -57.53 68.03 -16.20
N ASP A 902 -58.23 69.13 -16.49
CA ASP A 902 -58.31 70.30 -15.63
C ASP A 902 -58.87 69.96 -14.23
N SER A 903 -59.87 69.07 -14.19
CA SER A 903 -60.50 68.60 -12.95
C SER A 903 -59.71 67.48 -12.24
N GLY A 904 -58.52 67.11 -12.71
CA GLY A 904 -57.70 66.04 -12.12
C GLY A 904 -58.21 64.60 -12.34
N LEU A 905 -59.39 64.45 -12.93
CA LEU A 905 -60.03 63.16 -13.18
C LEU A 905 -59.22 62.28 -14.15
N SER A 906 -58.52 62.87 -15.11
CA SER A 906 -57.61 62.15 -16.00
C SER A 906 -56.22 62.79 -16.05
N THR A 907 -55.20 62.02 -15.66
CA THR A 907 -53.79 62.42 -15.77
C THR A 907 -53.12 61.93 -17.08
N GLY A 908 -53.84 61.17 -17.90
CA GLY A 908 -53.33 60.55 -19.12
C GLY A 908 -52.29 59.44 -18.87
N ILE A 909 -51.80 58.88 -19.97
CA ILE A 909 -50.78 57.84 -20.07
C ILE A 909 -49.45 58.55 -20.30
N LYS A 910 -48.48 58.38 -19.38
CA LYS A 910 -47.15 58.95 -19.53
C LYS A 910 -46.52 58.52 -20.86
N GLN A 911 -45.93 59.47 -21.56
CA GLN A 911 -45.18 59.26 -22.80
C GLN A 911 -43.72 59.65 -22.55
N ALA A 912 -42.80 59.06 -23.31
CA ALA A 912 -41.39 59.45 -23.28
C ALA A 912 -41.18 60.95 -23.61
N SER A 913 -42.08 61.54 -24.38
CA SER A 913 -42.09 62.97 -24.73
C SER A 913 -42.49 63.92 -23.59
N GLY A 914 -42.76 63.41 -22.38
CA GLY A 914 -43.19 64.20 -21.21
C GLY A 914 -44.65 64.66 -21.24
N LYS A 915 -45.22 64.93 -22.42
CA LYS A 915 -46.65 65.27 -22.60
C LYS A 915 -47.52 64.00 -22.62
N PRO A 916 -48.51 63.82 -21.71
CA PRO A 916 -49.26 62.57 -21.61
C PRO A 916 -50.23 62.36 -22.78
N ALA A 917 -50.53 61.11 -23.12
CA ALA A 917 -51.56 60.74 -24.09
C ALA A 917 -52.88 60.36 -23.39
N TYR A 918 -54.03 60.72 -23.94
CA TYR A 918 -55.34 60.38 -23.40
C TYR A 918 -55.87 59.03 -23.90
N ALA A 919 -55.52 58.65 -25.14
CA ALA A 919 -56.06 57.52 -25.91
C ALA A 919 -57.58 57.57 -26.08
N PRO A 920 -58.14 58.59 -26.77
CA PRO A 920 -59.59 58.85 -26.80
C PRO A 920 -60.42 57.69 -27.38
N LYS A 921 -59.88 56.97 -28.36
CA LYS A 921 -60.56 55.83 -29.02
C LYS A 921 -60.38 54.49 -28.32
N ALA A 922 -59.50 54.39 -27.32
CA ALA A 922 -59.26 53.12 -26.65
C ALA A 922 -60.45 52.71 -25.79
N ASN A 923 -60.74 51.41 -25.74
CA ASN A 923 -61.72 50.83 -24.83
C ASN A 923 -61.31 51.11 -23.39
N MET A 924 -62.27 51.48 -22.55
CA MET A 924 -62.05 51.72 -21.14
C MET A 924 -62.03 50.40 -20.36
N SER A 925 -60.96 50.14 -19.61
CA SER A 925 -60.87 49.00 -18.68
C SER A 925 -61.60 49.28 -17.36
N ARG A 926 -61.97 48.22 -16.63
CA ARG A 926 -62.62 48.31 -15.32
C ARG A 926 -61.74 49.02 -14.29
N GLU A 927 -60.44 48.74 -14.27
CA GLU A 927 -59.49 49.42 -13.38
C GLU A 927 -59.37 50.92 -13.68
N ALA A 928 -59.44 51.33 -14.95
CA ALA A 928 -59.38 52.74 -15.33
C ALA A 928 -60.67 53.47 -14.95
N MET A 929 -61.81 52.80 -15.07
CA MET A 929 -63.09 53.32 -14.61
C MET A 929 -63.11 53.48 -13.08
N ALA A 930 -62.57 52.53 -12.32
CA ALA A 930 -62.43 52.66 -10.86
C ALA A 930 -61.61 53.90 -10.48
N ALA A 931 -60.49 54.11 -11.15
CA ALA A 931 -59.66 55.30 -10.93
C ALA A 931 -60.41 56.61 -11.26
N PHE A 932 -61.21 56.65 -12.34
CA PHE A 932 -62.00 57.84 -12.70
C PHE A 932 -63.12 58.13 -11.70
N LEU A 933 -63.83 57.11 -11.24
CA LEU A 933 -64.90 57.29 -10.24
C LEU A 933 -64.32 57.65 -8.87
N TYR A 934 -63.22 57.01 -8.45
CA TYR A 934 -62.56 57.32 -7.18
C TYR A 934 -62.14 58.79 -7.10
N ARG A 935 -61.50 59.31 -8.15
CA ARG A 935 -61.07 60.72 -8.26
C ARG A 935 -62.23 61.70 -8.43
N ALA A 936 -63.39 61.25 -8.86
CA ALA A 936 -64.57 62.11 -8.92
C ALA A 936 -65.16 62.33 -7.51
N GLU A 937 -64.97 61.36 -6.61
CA GLU A 937 -65.47 61.41 -5.23
C GLU A 937 -64.42 61.88 -4.20
N HIS A 938 -63.14 61.94 -4.57
CA HIS A 938 -62.00 62.34 -3.72
C HIS A 938 -61.03 63.22 -4.50
#